data_AF-A0A8B9JPR2-F1
#
_entry.id   AF-A0A8B9JPR2-F1
#
_cell.length_a   1.000
_cell.length_b   1.000
_cell.length_c   1.000
_cell.angle_alpha   90.00
_cell.angle_beta   90.00
_cell.angle_gamma   90.00
#
_symmetry.space_group_name_H-M   'P 1'
#
loop_
_entity.id
_entity.type
_entity.pdbx_description
1 polymer ?
#
loop_
_entity_poly.entity_id
_entity_poly.type
_entity_poly.pdbx_seq_one_letter_code
_entity_poly.pdbx_strand_id
1 'polypeptide(L)'
;MEGIVESPDPLSSSSPFSPLECTYSITVYPGYGVEIQVKKMNLSKEETLTILGLGEPGPELLANESMMSEGQVIRSATNQVQIHYRSLKQTNHGVFSFHYQAFLLSCPFPLSPEGGGVTVTDIHPGGQAHFHCDPGFQVRGHEVATCLNSTRPRWSMPEPQSVSCGGWIRNATVGRILSPTVPSTSNLSSGSNLSCHWLLEAKEGHRLHLHFERVALDEDDDKLIVRGGNNSNAPLLFDSDLDDVPERGIVSEGSSLYLELTADSSSIPLLLALRYEAFDGEHCYEPYVPHGNFSSTDMSFPLGTTVTFSCSPGFVMEQGSGVMECVDPSDPHWNESEPVCRALCGGELADAIGTVLSPDWPQSYSKGQDCVWQIHVTEDKRVELDVQILNIRHNDILTIFDGHDLMSHVIGQYLGSRERFRVVSGGSEVTIQFQSDPDDSSFTLSQGFLIHYREVEPNDTCPTLPPVEFGWSSSSHPSLVRGSVLTYQCQPGYDIVGSDIITCQWDLSWSNSPPTCVKIQQCPDPGEVVNGARSVHPELGFAVGTVVRFTCNQGYQLEGPSQISCHGRDTGMPKWSDRSPKCVLKYDPCPNPGVPDNGYQTLYKHSYQAGETLRFFCYEGYELIGEVIINCVPGHPSQWNNPPPFCKVSQSLEASHQMLSENIALAIILPIILVILLIGGIYMYYTKLQWKPLFWKSLSHTHSYSPITVESDFNNPLYEAGVRLPSFWSIQIQ
;
A
#
# COMPACT_ATOMS: atom_id res chain seq x y z
N MET A 1 -50.65 11.13 -35.55
CA MET A 1 -51.93 10.66 -34.96
C MET A 1 -51.77 10.79 -33.47
N GLU A 2 -52.63 11.55 -32.80
CA GLU A 2 -52.56 11.80 -31.36
C GLU A 2 -53.96 11.67 -30.74
N GLY A 3 -54.03 11.37 -29.45
CA GLY A 3 -55.30 11.24 -28.74
C GLY A 3 -55.11 11.04 -27.24
N ILE A 4 -56.22 10.90 -26.53
CA ILE A 4 -56.23 10.73 -25.07
C ILE A 4 -57.06 9.49 -24.72
N VAL A 5 -56.56 8.68 -23.79
CA VAL A 5 -57.27 7.55 -23.17
C VAL A 5 -57.47 7.87 -21.69
N GLU A 6 -58.72 7.89 -21.25
CA GLU A 6 -59.08 8.23 -19.87
C GLU A 6 -59.84 7.08 -19.19
N SER A 7 -59.76 7.05 -17.86
CA SER A 7 -60.49 6.09 -17.02
C SER A 7 -62.01 6.22 -17.19
N PRO A 8 -62.78 5.12 -17.06
CA PRO A 8 -64.23 5.14 -17.20
C PRO A 8 -64.94 6.04 -16.17
N ASP A 9 -66.05 6.66 -16.57
CA ASP A 9 -66.83 7.51 -15.66
C ASP A 9 -67.49 6.70 -14.52
N PRO A 10 -67.52 7.24 -13.28
CA PRO A 10 -68.03 6.55 -12.09
C PRO A 10 -69.53 6.26 -12.10
N LEU A 11 -70.29 6.79 -13.08
CA LEU A 11 -71.74 6.66 -13.20
C LEU A 11 -72.19 5.56 -14.19
N SER A 12 -71.26 4.80 -14.76
CA SER A 12 -71.53 3.97 -15.94
C SER A 12 -71.81 2.48 -15.68
N SER A 13 -71.73 1.97 -14.43
CA SER A 13 -71.97 0.53 -14.17
C SER A 13 -73.42 0.24 -13.74
N SER A 14 -74.14 -0.58 -14.51
CA SER A 14 -75.52 -1.02 -14.25
C SER A 14 -75.62 -2.48 -13.75
N SER A 15 -74.50 -3.10 -13.37
CA SER A 15 -74.43 -4.51 -12.94
C SER A 15 -73.81 -4.62 -11.53
N PRO A 16 -74.57 -5.03 -10.50
CA PRO A 16 -74.09 -5.06 -9.11
C PRO A 16 -73.19 -6.27 -8.75
N PHE A 17 -72.75 -7.10 -9.72
CA PHE A 17 -72.03 -8.36 -9.40
C PHE A 17 -70.76 -8.66 -10.24
N SER A 18 -70.23 -7.71 -11.02
CA SER A 18 -69.03 -7.95 -11.87
C SER A 18 -67.92 -6.92 -11.63
N PRO A 19 -66.63 -7.32 -11.59
CA PRO A 19 -65.51 -6.38 -11.52
C PRO A 19 -65.45 -5.50 -12.77
N LEU A 20 -64.99 -4.26 -12.62
CA LEU A 20 -64.84 -3.34 -13.75
C LEU A 20 -63.55 -3.68 -14.50
N GLU A 21 -63.68 -4.13 -15.74
CA GLU A 21 -62.55 -4.53 -16.59
C GLU A 21 -62.67 -3.80 -17.94
N CYS A 22 -61.65 -3.05 -18.31
CA CYS A 22 -61.64 -2.19 -19.50
C CYS A 22 -60.36 -2.44 -20.28
N THR A 23 -60.50 -2.60 -21.59
CA THR A 23 -59.38 -2.84 -22.49
C THR A 23 -59.43 -1.84 -23.64
N TYR A 24 -58.40 -1.02 -23.75
CA TYR A 24 -58.24 -0.03 -24.80
C TYR A 24 -57.18 -0.52 -25.79
N SER A 25 -57.43 -0.44 -27.09
CA SER A 25 -56.48 -0.82 -28.13
C SER A 25 -56.16 0.39 -28.99
N ILE A 26 -54.87 0.70 -29.10
CA ILE A 26 -54.34 1.78 -29.93
C ILE A 26 -53.55 1.15 -31.07
N THR A 27 -53.97 1.38 -32.30
CA THR A 27 -53.31 0.86 -33.50
C THR A 27 -52.95 2.02 -34.42
N VAL A 28 -51.67 2.10 -34.79
CA VAL A 28 -51.15 3.07 -35.75
C VAL A 28 -50.67 2.38 -37.03
N TYR A 29 -50.35 3.15 -38.06
CA TYR A 29 -49.88 2.62 -39.33
C TYR A 29 -48.58 1.80 -39.16
N PRO A 30 -48.37 0.74 -39.96
CA PRO A 30 -47.09 0.04 -40.01
C PRO A 30 -45.92 1.01 -40.24
N GLY A 31 -44.79 0.78 -39.56
CA GLY A 31 -43.65 1.69 -39.56
C GLY A 31 -43.73 2.80 -38.51
N TYR A 32 -44.84 2.92 -37.77
CA TYR A 32 -44.99 3.81 -36.63
C TYR A 32 -45.27 3.01 -35.35
N GLY A 33 -44.79 3.52 -34.22
CA GLY A 33 -45.02 3.00 -32.88
C GLY A 33 -45.92 3.95 -32.10
N VAL A 34 -46.41 3.50 -30.95
CA VAL A 34 -47.23 4.32 -30.05
C VAL A 34 -46.37 4.78 -28.88
N GLU A 35 -46.27 6.09 -28.71
CA GLU A 35 -45.72 6.73 -27.51
C GLU A 35 -46.89 7.15 -26.61
N ILE A 36 -46.86 6.73 -25.35
CA ILE A 36 -47.88 7.03 -24.35
C ILE A 36 -47.24 7.85 -23.24
N GLN A 37 -47.73 9.07 -23.05
CA GLN A 37 -47.38 9.95 -21.94
C GLN A 37 -48.45 9.88 -20.84
N VAL A 38 -48.03 9.58 -19.61
CA VAL A 38 -48.90 9.56 -18.44
C VAL A 38 -49.23 10.99 -18.01
N LYS A 39 -50.50 11.38 -18.13
CA LYS A 39 -50.98 12.73 -17.75
C LYS A 39 -51.56 12.78 -16.34
N LYS A 40 -52.26 11.73 -15.91
CA LYS A 40 -52.78 11.58 -14.54
C LYS A 40 -52.78 10.12 -14.16
N MET A 41 -52.44 9.82 -12.91
CA MET A 41 -52.43 8.46 -12.38
C MET A 41 -52.74 8.47 -10.89
N ASN A 42 -53.87 7.88 -10.49
CA ASN A 42 -54.28 7.72 -9.10
C ASN A 42 -55.03 6.40 -8.96
N LEU A 43 -54.29 5.32 -8.69
CA LEU A 43 -54.82 3.97 -8.49
C LEU A 43 -54.68 3.53 -7.04
N SER A 44 -55.62 2.69 -6.58
CA SER A 44 -55.55 2.05 -5.27
C SER A 44 -54.98 0.62 -5.35
N LYS A 45 -54.59 0.04 -4.20
CA LYS A 45 -53.93 -1.29 -4.14
C LYS A 45 -54.76 -2.47 -4.67
N GLU A 46 -56.05 -2.28 -4.93
CA GLU A 46 -56.98 -3.29 -5.44
C GLU A 46 -57.29 -3.09 -6.93
N GLU A 47 -56.50 -2.26 -7.62
CA GLU A 47 -56.64 -1.87 -9.01
C GLU A 47 -55.35 -2.15 -9.75
N THR A 48 -55.48 -2.70 -10.96
CA THR A 48 -54.36 -3.12 -11.79
C THR A 48 -54.46 -2.46 -13.15
N LEU A 49 -53.34 -1.98 -13.67
CA LEU A 49 -53.26 -1.31 -14.95
C LEU A 49 -51.98 -1.73 -15.65
N THR A 50 -52.13 -2.34 -16.83
CA THR A 50 -51.01 -2.85 -17.61
C THR A 50 -51.07 -2.31 -19.03
N ILE A 51 -49.91 -1.97 -19.57
CA ILE A 51 -49.73 -1.53 -20.95
C ILE A 51 -48.90 -2.59 -21.66
N LEU A 52 -49.47 -3.18 -22.70
CA LEU A 52 -48.89 -4.28 -23.48
C LEU A 52 -48.64 -3.81 -24.92
N GLY A 53 -47.45 -4.06 -25.46
CA GLY A 53 -47.16 -3.96 -26.88
C GLY A 53 -47.60 -5.25 -27.57
N LEU A 54 -48.43 -5.14 -28.61
CA LEU A 54 -48.90 -6.31 -29.37
C LEU A 54 -48.04 -6.49 -30.63
N GLY A 55 -47.45 -7.67 -30.81
CA GLY A 55 -46.62 -8.03 -31.95
C GLY A 55 -46.10 -9.47 -31.88
N GLU A 56 -45.36 -9.94 -32.89
CA GLU A 56 -44.68 -11.25 -32.84
C GLU A 56 -43.33 -11.11 -32.09
N PRO A 57 -43.00 -12.02 -31.16
CA PRO A 57 -43.55 -13.36 -30.93
C PRO A 57 -44.68 -13.48 -29.86
N GLY A 58 -45.20 -12.37 -29.33
CA GLY A 58 -46.28 -12.34 -28.35
C GLY A 58 -46.46 -10.95 -27.71
N PRO A 59 -47.49 -10.76 -26.86
CA PRO A 59 -47.68 -9.50 -26.14
C PRO A 59 -46.51 -9.23 -25.17
N GLU A 60 -45.87 -8.06 -25.32
CA GLU A 60 -44.76 -7.59 -24.49
C GLU A 60 -45.28 -6.62 -23.41
N LEU A 61 -44.93 -6.83 -22.14
CA LEU A 61 -45.31 -5.91 -21.07
C LEU A 61 -44.44 -4.64 -21.12
N LEU A 62 -45.03 -3.51 -21.49
CA LEU A 62 -44.34 -2.21 -21.59
C LEU A 62 -44.31 -1.47 -20.25
N ALA A 63 -45.40 -1.55 -19.47
CA ALA A 63 -45.48 -0.96 -18.13
C ALA A 63 -46.60 -1.59 -17.29
N ASN A 64 -46.45 -1.56 -15.97
CA ASN A 64 -47.45 -1.96 -14.98
C ASN A 64 -47.78 -0.80 -14.01
N GLU A 65 -48.76 -0.99 -13.14
CA GLU A 65 -49.23 0.04 -12.19
C GLU A 65 -48.14 0.55 -11.24
N SER A 66 -47.11 -0.26 -10.94
CA SER A 66 -45.99 0.14 -10.08
C SER A 66 -44.97 1.03 -10.78
N MET A 67 -44.88 0.92 -12.11
CA MET A 67 -43.91 1.64 -12.91
C MET A 67 -44.44 2.95 -13.46
N MET A 68 -45.74 3.26 -13.31
CA MET A 68 -46.41 4.40 -13.96
C MET A 68 -46.56 5.62 -13.03
N SER A 69 -45.80 6.69 -13.30
CA SER A 69 -45.92 8.00 -12.63
C SER A 69 -46.29 9.12 -13.59
N GLU A 70 -46.92 10.19 -13.09
CA GLU A 70 -47.25 11.37 -13.91
C GLU A 70 -46.02 11.95 -14.61
N GLY A 71 -46.13 12.23 -15.91
CA GLY A 71 -45.05 12.74 -16.76
C GLY A 71 -44.23 11.67 -17.48
N GLN A 72 -44.36 10.39 -17.10
CA GLN A 72 -43.61 9.30 -17.72
C GLN A 72 -44.04 9.03 -19.15
N VAL A 73 -43.07 8.63 -19.99
CA VAL A 73 -43.26 8.33 -21.41
C VAL A 73 -42.93 6.87 -21.65
N ILE A 74 -43.86 6.12 -22.23
CA ILE A 74 -43.78 4.70 -22.53
C ILE A 74 -43.84 4.55 -24.05
N ARG A 75 -42.86 3.87 -24.66
CA ARG A 75 -42.79 3.69 -26.12
C ARG A 75 -42.95 2.23 -26.48
N SER A 76 -43.83 1.95 -27.43
CA SER A 76 -43.98 0.61 -28.00
C SER A 76 -43.01 0.39 -29.14
N ALA A 77 -42.39 -0.79 -29.20
CA ALA A 77 -41.60 -1.26 -30.32
C ALA A 77 -42.47 -1.77 -31.50
N THR A 78 -43.80 -1.76 -31.33
CA THR A 78 -44.76 -2.21 -32.32
C THR A 78 -45.80 -1.12 -32.62
N ASN A 79 -46.51 -1.28 -33.73
CA ASN A 79 -47.59 -0.37 -34.13
C ASN A 79 -48.91 -0.58 -33.38
N GLN A 80 -48.96 -1.47 -32.39
CA GLN A 80 -50.16 -1.80 -31.63
C GLN A 80 -49.88 -1.85 -30.13
N VAL A 81 -50.70 -1.15 -29.35
CA VAL A 81 -50.62 -1.15 -27.88
C VAL A 81 -51.99 -1.41 -27.29
N GLN A 82 -52.02 -2.23 -26.25
CA GLN A 82 -53.21 -2.57 -25.48
C GLN A 82 -53.04 -2.12 -24.04
N ILE A 83 -54.01 -1.35 -23.53
CA ILE A 83 -54.05 -0.90 -22.15
C ILE A 83 -55.17 -1.69 -21.46
N HIS A 84 -54.82 -2.45 -20.44
CA HIS A 84 -55.74 -3.29 -19.70
C HIS A 84 -55.87 -2.80 -18.27
N TYR A 85 -57.06 -2.35 -17.91
CA TYR A 85 -57.42 -1.83 -16.59
C TYR A 85 -58.43 -2.75 -15.92
N ARG A 86 -58.19 -3.09 -14.65
CA ARG A 86 -59.11 -3.88 -13.84
C ARG A 86 -59.21 -3.33 -12.42
N SER A 87 -60.44 -3.12 -11.96
CA SER A 87 -60.77 -2.66 -10.61
C SER A 87 -61.79 -3.58 -9.96
N LEU A 88 -61.47 -4.06 -8.75
CA LEU A 88 -62.36 -4.89 -7.93
C LEU A 88 -63.30 -4.05 -7.04
N LYS A 89 -63.11 -2.72 -7.00
CA LYS A 89 -63.97 -1.79 -6.25
C LYS A 89 -65.31 -1.62 -6.94
N GLN A 90 -66.34 -1.28 -6.16
CA GLN A 90 -67.71 -1.06 -6.66
C GLN A 90 -68.06 0.43 -6.83
N THR A 91 -67.36 1.31 -6.13
CA THR A 91 -67.50 2.77 -6.20
C THR A 91 -66.14 3.42 -5.98
N ASN A 92 -65.94 4.63 -6.52
CA ASN A 92 -64.69 5.41 -6.38
C ASN A 92 -63.44 4.70 -6.93
N HIS A 93 -63.52 4.28 -8.21
CA HIS A 93 -62.41 3.68 -8.93
C HIS A 93 -61.28 4.69 -9.18
N GLY A 94 -60.06 4.17 -9.34
CA GLY A 94 -58.87 4.96 -9.67
C GLY A 94 -59.00 5.71 -10.99
N VAL A 95 -58.33 6.86 -11.06
CA VAL A 95 -58.38 7.78 -12.19
C VAL A 95 -57.05 7.72 -12.93
N PHE A 96 -57.10 7.52 -14.24
CA PHE A 96 -55.93 7.61 -15.11
C PHE A 96 -56.25 8.39 -16.39
N SER A 97 -55.26 9.09 -16.93
CA SER A 97 -55.33 9.79 -18.22
C SER A 97 -53.99 9.65 -18.93
N PHE A 98 -54.04 9.17 -20.16
CA PHE A 98 -52.90 8.90 -21.02
C PHE A 98 -53.02 9.71 -22.30
N HIS A 99 -51.98 10.47 -22.65
CA HIS A 99 -51.87 11.09 -23.96
C HIS A 99 -51.01 10.21 -24.86
N TYR A 100 -51.53 9.75 -25.99
CA TYR A 100 -50.77 8.94 -26.93
C TYR A 100 -50.50 9.69 -28.23
N GLN A 101 -49.34 9.43 -28.83
CA GLN A 101 -48.98 9.92 -30.15
C GLN A 101 -48.21 8.86 -30.94
N ALA A 102 -48.34 8.90 -32.27
CA ALA A 102 -47.57 8.04 -33.16
C ALA A 102 -46.14 8.59 -33.34
N PHE A 103 -45.13 7.74 -33.23
CA PHE A 103 -43.73 8.07 -33.53
C PHE A 103 -43.17 7.09 -34.57
N LEU A 104 -42.14 7.50 -35.31
CA LEU A 104 -41.58 6.68 -36.39
C LEU A 104 -40.72 5.54 -35.81
N LEU A 105 -40.99 4.29 -36.20
CA LEU A 105 -40.13 3.15 -35.84
C LEU A 105 -38.95 3.06 -36.79
N SER A 106 -37.83 2.54 -36.28
CA SER A 106 -36.61 2.31 -37.06
C SER A 106 -36.23 0.83 -37.03
N CYS A 107 -35.59 0.37 -38.09
CA CYS A 107 -34.85 -0.89 -38.05
C CYS A 107 -33.70 -0.77 -37.04
N PRO A 108 -33.30 -1.87 -36.37
CA PRO A 108 -32.09 -1.87 -35.55
C PRO A 108 -30.88 -1.52 -36.44
N PHE A 109 -29.90 -0.83 -35.86
CA PHE A 109 -28.69 -0.52 -36.60
C PHE A 109 -27.98 -1.83 -37.01
N PRO A 110 -27.73 -2.06 -38.31
CA PRO A 110 -27.14 -3.30 -38.79
C PRO A 110 -25.71 -3.44 -38.27
N LEU A 111 -25.32 -4.66 -37.93
CA LEU A 111 -23.96 -4.95 -37.49
C LEU A 111 -23.00 -4.96 -38.70
N SER A 112 -21.78 -4.45 -38.51
CA SER A 112 -20.73 -4.62 -39.51
C SER A 112 -20.31 -6.09 -39.59
N PRO A 113 -20.04 -6.62 -40.80
CA PRO A 113 -19.42 -7.93 -40.94
C PRO A 113 -17.99 -7.92 -40.35
N GLU A 114 -17.53 -9.05 -39.83
CA GLU A 114 -16.15 -9.18 -39.33
C GLU A 114 -15.14 -8.90 -40.47
N GLY A 115 -14.22 -7.96 -40.27
CA GLY A 115 -13.30 -7.53 -41.34
C GLY A 115 -14.01 -6.78 -42.48
N GLY A 116 -14.96 -5.92 -42.14
CA GLY A 116 -15.66 -5.06 -43.08
C GLY A 116 -16.48 -3.98 -42.38
N GLY A 117 -17.26 -3.23 -43.17
CA GLY A 117 -18.08 -2.12 -42.69
C GLY A 117 -19.47 -2.09 -43.30
N VAL A 118 -20.31 -1.24 -42.73
CA VAL A 118 -21.68 -1.00 -43.22
C VAL A 118 -21.93 0.49 -43.31
N THR A 119 -22.38 0.95 -44.46
CA THR A 119 -22.82 2.32 -44.69
C THR A 119 -24.34 2.33 -44.83
N VAL A 120 -25.02 3.05 -43.94
CA VAL A 120 -26.49 3.09 -43.88
C VAL A 120 -26.97 4.45 -44.35
N THR A 121 -27.88 4.48 -45.32
CA THR A 121 -28.46 5.73 -45.83
C THR A 121 -29.53 6.28 -44.89
N ASP A 122 -30.39 5.40 -44.38
CA ASP A 122 -31.45 5.69 -43.41
C ASP A 122 -31.85 4.39 -42.70
N ILE A 123 -32.25 4.46 -41.43
CA ILE A 123 -32.71 3.32 -40.62
C ILE A 123 -34.24 3.24 -40.55
N HIS A 124 -34.95 4.23 -41.10
CA HIS A 124 -36.40 4.21 -41.21
C HIS A 124 -36.87 3.31 -42.37
N PRO A 125 -38.15 2.87 -42.37
CA PRO A 125 -38.70 2.06 -43.45
C PRO A 125 -38.45 2.68 -44.84
N GLY A 126 -37.81 1.92 -45.73
CA GLY A 126 -37.36 2.36 -47.05
C GLY A 126 -35.88 2.74 -47.14
N GLY A 127 -35.17 2.87 -46.02
CA GLY A 127 -33.72 3.09 -45.97
C GLY A 127 -32.90 1.85 -46.36
N GLN A 128 -31.67 2.05 -46.84
CA GLN A 128 -30.78 1.00 -47.32
C GLN A 128 -29.50 0.93 -46.49
N ALA A 129 -29.06 -0.30 -46.21
CA ALA A 129 -27.76 -0.61 -45.64
C ALA A 129 -26.89 -1.27 -46.71
N HIS A 130 -25.72 -0.69 -46.98
CA HIS A 130 -24.71 -1.22 -47.90
C HIS A 130 -23.55 -1.81 -47.11
N PHE A 131 -23.26 -3.07 -47.32
CA PHE A 131 -22.19 -3.80 -46.65
C PHE A 131 -20.96 -3.85 -47.57
N HIS A 132 -19.78 -3.64 -46.99
CA HIS A 132 -18.50 -3.78 -47.68
C HIS A 132 -17.52 -4.58 -46.81
N CYS A 133 -16.56 -5.23 -47.45
CA CYS A 133 -15.47 -5.94 -46.78
C CYS A 133 -14.19 -5.12 -46.81
N ASP A 134 -13.30 -5.35 -45.85
CA ASP A 134 -11.95 -4.81 -45.87
C ASP A 134 -11.12 -5.47 -46.98
N PRO A 135 -10.03 -4.84 -47.46
CA PRO A 135 -9.19 -5.40 -48.52
C PRO A 135 -8.68 -6.81 -48.17
N GLY A 136 -8.91 -7.79 -49.04
CA GLY A 136 -8.55 -9.20 -48.81
C GLY A 136 -9.71 -10.10 -48.38
N PHE A 137 -10.91 -9.54 -48.22
CA PHE A 137 -12.13 -10.29 -47.93
C PHE A 137 -13.22 -10.06 -48.99
N GLN A 138 -14.07 -11.07 -49.19
CA GLN A 138 -15.21 -11.00 -50.11
C GLN A 138 -16.54 -11.18 -49.38
N VAL A 139 -17.54 -10.36 -49.74
CA VAL A 139 -18.90 -10.44 -49.18
C VAL A 139 -19.57 -11.74 -49.66
N ARG A 140 -19.93 -12.63 -48.73
CA ARG A 140 -20.78 -13.79 -48.96
C ARG A 140 -22.18 -13.51 -48.43
N GLY A 141 -23.09 -13.13 -49.34
CA GLY A 141 -24.47 -12.78 -49.01
C GLY A 141 -24.99 -11.65 -49.90
N HIS A 142 -25.90 -10.85 -49.36
CA HIS A 142 -26.43 -9.67 -50.07
C HIS A 142 -25.67 -8.42 -49.62
N GLU A 143 -25.10 -7.70 -50.58
CA GLU A 143 -24.36 -6.46 -50.34
C GLU A 143 -25.28 -5.30 -49.92
N VAL A 144 -26.59 -5.40 -50.18
CA VAL A 144 -27.57 -4.35 -49.86
C VAL A 144 -28.79 -4.95 -49.18
N ALA A 145 -29.18 -4.38 -48.03
CA ALA A 145 -30.43 -4.69 -47.33
C ALA A 145 -31.33 -3.45 -47.24
N THR A 146 -32.65 -3.63 -47.39
CA THR A 146 -33.64 -2.55 -47.29
C THR A 146 -34.47 -2.71 -46.02
N CYS A 147 -34.69 -1.62 -45.27
CA CYS A 147 -35.55 -1.64 -44.08
C CYS A 147 -37.02 -1.76 -44.50
N LEU A 148 -37.67 -2.87 -44.13
CA LEU A 148 -39.04 -3.19 -44.52
C LEU A 148 -40.06 -2.52 -43.60
N ASN A 149 -41.17 -2.06 -44.20
CA ASN A 149 -42.30 -1.52 -43.45
C ASN A 149 -43.14 -2.67 -42.87
N SER A 150 -43.05 -2.88 -41.56
CA SER A 150 -43.80 -3.90 -40.81
C SER A 150 -44.24 -3.39 -39.44
N THR A 151 -45.05 -4.19 -38.72
CA THR A 151 -45.49 -3.92 -37.34
C THR A 151 -44.30 -3.67 -36.40
N ARG A 152 -43.21 -4.41 -36.62
CA ARG A 152 -41.86 -4.16 -36.11
C ARG A 152 -40.90 -4.12 -37.32
N PRO A 153 -40.32 -2.97 -37.69
CA PRO A 153 -39.43 -2.86 -38.85
C PRO A 153 -38.23 -3.81 -38.77
N ARG A 154 -37.89 -4.45 -39.89
CA ARG A 154 -36.74 -5.38 -40.00
C ARG A 154 -36.06 -5.26 -41.36
N TRP A 155 -34.79 -5.62 -41.44
CA TRP A 155 -34.03 -5.66 -42.69
C TRP A 155 -34.54 -6.78 -43.61
N SER A 156 -34.51 -6.53 -44.93
CA SER A 156 -34.99 -7.46 -45.96
C SER A 156 -34.17 -8.75 -46.07
N MET A 157 -32.91 -8.69 -45.66
CA MET A 157 -31.93 -9.78 -45.71
C MET A 157 -31.15 -9.80 -44.39
N PRO A 158 -30.64 -10.96 -43.96
CA PRO A 158 -29.69 -11.05 -42.85
C PRO A 158 -28.34 -10.43 -43.22
N GLU A 159 -27.55 -10.08 -42.21
CA GLU A 159 -26.21 -9.55 -42.36
C GLU A 159 -25.29 -10.54 -43.12
N PRO A 160 -24.52 -10.10 -44.13
CA PRO A 160 -23.65 -10.98 -44.90
C PRO A 160 -22.39 -11.38 -44.11
N GLN A 161 -21.74 -12.47 -44.53
CA GLN A 161 -20.48 -12.93 -43.96
C GLN A 161 -19.30 -12.46 -44.81
N SER A 162 -18.21 -12.07 -44.16
CA SER A 162 -16.93 -11.78 -44.82
C SER A 162 -16.13 -13.07 -44.95
N VAL A 163 -15.70 -13.42 -46.17
CA VAL A 163 -14.91 -14.63 -46.41
C VAL A 163 -13.50 -14.24 -46.84
N SER A 164 -12.49 -14.74 -46.13
CA SER A 164 -11.06 -14.44 -46.38
C SER A 164 -10.45 -15.28 -47.52
N CYS A 165 -11.19 -16.22 -48.09
CA CYS A 165 -10.70 -17.15 -49.12
C CYS A 165 -10.65 -16.50 -50.51
N GLY A 166 -9.52 -15.86 -50.81
CA GLY A 166 -9.15 -15.39 -52.14
C GLY A 166 -9.60 -13.96 -52.49
N GLY A 167 -8.97 -13.41 -53.53
CA GLY A 167 -9.26 -12.06 -54.03
C GLY A 167 -8.09 -11.40 -54.74
N TRP A 168 -8.35 -10.21 -55.30
CA TRP A 168 -7.33 -9.38 -55.94
C TRP A 168 -7.15 -8.08 -55.17
N ILE A 169 -5.96 -7.87 -54.63
CA ILE A 169 -5.58 -6.67 -53.89
C ILE A 169 -4.76 -5.79 -54.82
N ARG A 170 -5.37 -4.69 -55.29
CA ARG A 170 -4.76 -3.73 -56.21
C ARG A 170 -4.24 -2.52 -55.46
N ASN A 171 -3.10 -1.97 -55.90
CA ASN A 171 -2.39 -0.91 -55.20
C ASN A 171 -2.14 -1.26 -53.73
N ALA A 172 -1.64 -2.47 -53.50
CA ALA A 172 -1.26 -2.94 -52.17
C ALA A 172 -0.25 -1.95 -51.54
N THR A 173 -0.51 -1.55 -50.30
CA THR A 173 0.38 -0.71 -49.49
C THR A 173 0.79 -1.47 -48.24
N VAL A 174 -0.10 -1.69 -47.29
CA VAL A 174 0.09 -2.57 -46.13
C VAL A 174 -1.21 -3.30 -45.85
N GLY A 175 -1.14 -4.58 -45.53
CA GLY A 175 -2.33 -5.34 -45.13
C GLY A 175 -2.02 -6.75 -44.65
N ARG A 176 -3.07 -7.52 -44.38
CA ARG A 176 -2.96 -8.91 -43.91
C ARG A 176 -3.87 -9.85 -44.70
N ILE A 177 -3.40 -11.07 -44.90
CA ILE A 177 -4.18 -12.22 -45.39
C ILE A 177 -4.33 -13.17 -44.21
N LEU A 178 -5.57 -13.53 -43.88
CA LEU A 178 -5.89 -14.38 -42.73
C LEU A 178 -6.44 -15.74 -43.17
N SER A 179 -6.46 -16.70 -42.26
CA SER A 179 -7.05 -18.02 -42.48
C SER A 179 -8.51 -17.88 -42.87
N PRO A 180 -8.95 -18.56 -43.94
CA PRO A 180 -10.36 -18.63 -44.28
C PRO A 180 -11.20 -19.25 -43.16
N THR A 181 -12.34 -18.65 -42.85
CA THR A 181 -13.30 -19.20 -41.89
C THR A 181 -14.06 -20.37 -42.51
N VAL A 182 -13.82 -21.59 -41.99
CA VAL A 182 -14.59 -22.79 -42.37
C VAL A 182 -15.90 -22.79 -41.56
N PRO A 183 -17.10 -22.81 -42.19
CA PRO A 183 -18.36 -22.73 -41.46
C PRO A 183 -18.58 -23.96 -40.58
N SER A 184 -18.71 -23.77 -39.27
CA SER A 184 -18.92 -24.83 -38.27
C SER A 184 -20.39 -25.28 -38.13
N THR A 185 -21.24 -25.08 -39.15
CA THR A 185 -22.67 -25.40 -39.09
C THR A 185 -23.06 -26.57 -39.99
N SER A 186 -23.13 -27.75 -39.38
CA SER A 186 -24.07 -28.87 -39.60
C SER A 186 -24.49 -29.22 -41.04
N ASN A 187 -24.21 -30.48 -41.43
CA ASN A 187 -24.80 -31.24 -42.54
C ASN A 187 -24.42 -30.79 -43.97
N LEU A 188 -23.11 -30.65 -44.23
CA LEU A 188 -22.59 -30.90 -45.58
C LEU A 188 -21.65 -32.11 -45.51
N SER A 189 -22.18 -33.25 -45.89
CA SER A 189 -21.40 -34.43 -46.24
C SER A 189 -20.55 -34.12 -47.48
N SER A 190 -19.31 -34.62 -47.47
CA SER A 190 -18.30 -34.65 -48.55
C SER A 190 -17.30 -33.49 -48.49
N GLY A 191 -16.02 -33.85 -48.34
CA GLY A 191 -14.88 -32.94 -48.26
C GLY A 191 -14.92 -31.85 -49.34
N SER A 192 -15.06 -30.62 -48.89
CA SER A 192 -14.75 -29.47 -49.72
C SER A 192 -13.30 -29.11 -49.44
N ASN A 193 -12.39 -29.54 -50.31
CA ASN A 193 -11.03 -29.00 -50.34
C ASN A 193 -11.16 -27.49 -50.55
N LEU A 194 -10.70 -26.74 -49.57
CA LEU A 194 -10.61 -25.29 -49.60
C LEU A 194 -9.47 -24.92 -50.54
N SER A 195 -9.75 -24.15 -51.58
CA SER A 195 -8.74 -23.64 -52.51
C SER A 195 -8.90 -22.14 -52.64
N CYS A 196 -7.95 -21.40 -52.09
CA CYS A 196 -7.94 -19.95 -52.04
C CYS A 196 -6.76 -19.40 -52.83
N HIS A 197 -6.99 -18.33 -53.58
CA HIS A 197 -5.96 -17.67 -54.38
C HIS A 197 -5.99 -16.16 -54.15
N TRP A 198 -4.84 -15.58 -53.83
CA TRP A 198 -4.69 -14.14 -53.65
C TRP A 198 -3.68 -13.60 -54.65
N LEU A 199 -4.05 -12.50 -55.31
CA LEU A 199 -3.15 -11.72 -56.14
C LEU A 199 -2.88 -10.39 -55.45
N LEU A 200 -1.63 -10.14 -55.08
CA LEU A 200 -1.14 -8.87 -54.55
C LEU A 200 -0.49 -8.09 -55.69
N GLU A 201 -0.92 -6.85 -55.91
CA GLU A 201 -0.37 -5.94 -56.92
C GLU A 201 -0.06 -4.59 -56.28
N ALA A 202 1.23 -4.29 -56.11
CA ALA A 202 1.72 -3.01 -55.63
C ALA A 202 1.80 -1.98 -56.76
N LYS A 203 2.06 -0.72 -56.39
CA LYS A 203 2.34 0.34 -57.36
C LYS A 203 3.58 0.00 -58.20
N GLU A 204 3.58 0.40 -59.47
CA GLU A 204 4.74 0.23 -60.35
C GLU A 204 6.01 0.85 -59.73
N GLY A 205 7.12 0.08 -59.76
CA GLY A 205 8.39 0.44 -59.12
C GLY A 205 8.49 0.11 -57.63
N HIS A 206 7.43 -0.43 -57.01
CA HIS A 206 7.48 -0.94 -55.63
C HIS A 206 7.62 -2.46 -55.64
N ARG A 207 8.24 -2.99 -54.59
CA ARG A 207 8.30 -4.41 -54.28
C ARG A 207 7.35 -4.72 -53.13
N LEU A 208 6.92 -5.97 -53.04
CA LEU A 208 6.17 -6.52 -51.92
C LEU A 208 7.08 -7.36 -51.03
N HIS A 209 7.08 -7.06 -49.74
CA HIS A 209 7.56 -7.94 -48.67
C HIS A 209 6.37 -8.67 -48.07
N LEU A 210 6.48 -9.99 -47.93
CA LEU A 210 5.49 -10.87 -47.35
C LEU A 210 6.08 -11.51 -46.09
N HIS A 211 5.57 -11.12 -44.94
CA HIS A 211 5.97 -11.63 -43.64
C HIS A 211 4.97 -12.67 -43.12
N PHE A 212 5.49 -13.78 -42.60
CA PHE A 212 4.70 -14.88 -42.06
C PHE A 212 4.49 -14.67 -40.56
N GLU A 213 3.37 -14.05 -40.17
CA GLU A 213 3.06 -13.83 -38.75
C GLU A 213 2.67 -15.14 -38.05
N ARG A 214 1.85 -15.96 -38.72
CA ARG A 214 1.45 -17.28 -38.23
C ARG A 214 1.19 -18.23 -39.40
N VAL A 215 1.74 -19.43 -39.32
CA VAL A 215 1.48 -20.52 -40.25
C VAL A 215 1.39 -21.80 -39.44
N ALA A 216 0.23 -22.44 -39.43
CA ALA A 216 0.03 -23.81 -38.99
C ALA A 216 -0.82 -24.49 -40.07
N LEU A 217 -0.17 -25.36 -40.83
CA LEU A 217 -0.73 -26.16 -41.90
C LEU A 217 -0.58 -27.62 -41.50
N ASP A 218 -1.52 -28.47 -41.88
CA ASP A 218 -1.29 -29.91 -41.86
C ASP A 218 -0.22 -30.30 -42.89
N GLU A 219 0.89 -30.89 -42.45
CA GLU A 219 2.04 -31.20 -43.31
C GLU A 219 1.70 -32.21 -44.43
N ASP A 220 0.68 -33.04 -44.24
CA ASP A 220 0.30 -34.07 -45.20
C ASP A 220 -0.84 -33.62 -46.16
N ASP A 221 -1.71 -32.72 -45.70
CA ASP A 221 -2.98 -32.41 -46.36
C ASP A 221 -3.15 -30.93 -46.78
N ASP A 222 -2.42 -29.99 -46.16
CA ASP A 222 -2.49 -28.55 -46.44
C ASP A 222 -1.22 -28.04 -47.13
N LYS A 223 -1.39 -27.14 -48.10
CA LYS A 223 -0.28 -26.59 -48.89
C LYS A 223 -0.43 -25.10 -49.16
N LEU A 224 0.64 -24.35 -48.94
CA LEU A 224 0.78 -22.92 -49.25
C LEU A 224 1.91 -22.68 -50.25
N ILE A 225 1.58 -22.02 -51.35
CA ILE A 225 2.52 -21.67 -52.42
C ILE A 225 2.56 -20.16 -52.59
N VAL A 226 3.77 -19.59 -52.70
CA VAL A 226 3.98 -18.17 -53.04
C VAL A 226 4.81 -18.06 -54.32
N ARG A 227 4.37 -17.23 -55.26
CA ARG A 227 5.01 -17.01 -56.56
C ARG A 227 5.28 -15.54 -56.85
N GLY A 228 6.43 -15.27 -57.45
CA GLY A 228 6.91 -13.94 -57.83
C GLY A 228 6.33 -13.44 -59.15
N GLY A 229 5.04 -13.11 -59.17
CA GLY A 229 4.38 -12.59 -60.36
C GLY A 229 2.88 -12.51 -60.23
N ASN A 230 2.18 -12.38 -61.36
CA ASN A 230 0.73 -12.16 -61.39
C ASN A 230 -0.11 -13.39 -61.75
N ASN A 231 0.52 -14.57 -61.88
CA ASN A 231 -0.15 -15.78 -62.31
C ASN A 231 0.50 -17.05 -61.71
N SER A 232 -0.17 -18.18 -61.87
CA SER A 232 0.25 -19.49 -61.34
C SER A 232 1.50 -20.08 -62.02
N ASN A 233 1.92 -19.56 -63.17
CA ASN A 233 3.14 -20.00 -63.87
C ASN A 233 4.38 -19.16 -63.51
N ALA A 234 4.23 -18.16 -62.64
CA ALA A 234 5.33 -17.32 -62.19
C ALA A 234 6.37 -18.11 -61.36
N PRO A 235 7.62 -17.62 -61.26
CA PRO A 235 8.67 -18.25 -60.48
C PRO A 235 8.22 -18.57 -59.05
N LEU A 236 8.52 -19.79 -58.61
CA LEU A 236 8.23 -20.25 -57.25
C LEU A 236 9.17 -19.52 -56.27
N LEU A 237 8.61 -18.91 -55.24
CA LEU A 237 9.37 -18.27 -54.16
C LEU A 237 9.31 -19.06 -52.85
N PHE A 238 8.21 -19.79 -52.62
CA PHE A 238 8.03 -20.64 -51.44
C PHE A 238 7.00 -21.74 -51.69
N ASP A 239 7.29 -22.94 -51.21
CA ASP A 239 6.38 -24.10 -51.17
C ASP A 239 6.49 -24.78 -49.81
N SER A 240 5.38 -24.81 -49.06
CA SER A 240 5.33 -25.39 -47.71
C SER A 240 5.74 -26.86 -47.62
N ASP A 241 5.64 -27.63 -48.71
CA ASP A 241 6.02 -29.05 -48.72
C ASP A 241 7.54 -29.26 -48.85
N LEU A 242 8.24 -28.23 -49.33
CA LEU A 242 9.66 -28.30 -49.70
C LEU A 242 10.53 -27.43 -48.80
N ASP A 243 9.98 -26.32 -48.33
CA ASP A 243 10.71 -25.25 -47.66
C ASP A 243 10.10 -24.99 -46.27
N ASP A 244 10.97 -24.85 -45.27
CA ASP A 244 10.57 -24.31 -43.96
C ASP A 244 10.14 -22.84 -44.11
N VAL A 245 9.21 -22.39 -43.26
CA VAL A 245 8.71 -21.01 -43.28
C VAL A 245 9.88 -20.03 -43.12
N PRO A 246 10.12 -19.12 -44.09
CA PRO A 246 11.32 -18.29 -44.08
C PRO A 246 11.24 -17.21 -43.00
N GLU A 247 12.23 -17.17 -42.11
CA GLU A 247 12.31 -16.24 -40.98
C GLU A 247 12.27 -14.75 -41.43
N ARG A 248 12.92 -14.43 -42.55
CA ARG A 248 12.97 -13.05 -43.13
C ARG A 248 11.74 -12.69 -43.96
N GLY A 249 10.79 -13.62 -44.11
CA GLY A 249 9.71 -13.50 -45.09
C GLY A 249 10.22 -13.58 -46.54
N ILE A 250 9.37 -13.17 -47.47
CA ILE A 250 9.63 -13.23 -48.91
C ILE A 250 9.58 -11.82 -49.49
N VAL A 251 10.61 -11.44 -50.23
CA VAL A 251 10.62 -10.21 -51.03
C VAL A 251 10.39 -10.57 -52.49
N SER A 252 9.45 -9.89 -53.13
CA SER A 252 9.20 -10.03 -54.57
C SER A 252 10.22 -9.26 -55.40
N GLU A 253 10.59 -9.82 -56.56
CA GLU A 253 11.46 -9.13 -57.53
C GLU A 253 10.73 -8.01 -58.28
N GLY A 254 9.40 -8.03 -58.32
CA GLY A 254 8.57 -7.05 -59.01
C GLY A 254 7.38 -6.57 -58.16
N SER A 255 6.40 -5.93 -58.78
CA SER A 255 5.25 -5.34 -58.07
C SER A 255 4.10 -6.33 -57.84
N SER A 256 4.32 -7.65 -57.93
CA SER A 256 3.24 -8.64 -57.80
C SER A 256 3.66 -9.94 -57.13
N LEU A 257 2.75 -10.46 -56.30
CA LEU A 257 2.84 -11.79 -55.70
C LEU A 257 1.53 -12.56 -55.92
N TYR A 258 1.65 -13.84 -56.25
CA TYR A 258 0.52 -14.76 -56.38
C TYR A 258 0.62 -15.84 -55.31
N LEU A 259 -0.41 -15.95 -54.46
CA LEU A 259 -0.48 -16.88 -53.35
C LEU A 259 -1.59 -17.90 -53.59
N GLU A 260 -1.32 -19.16 -53.29
CA GLU A 260 -2.26 -20.27 -53.43
C GLU A 260 -2.25 -21.09 -52.13
N LEU A 261 -3.41 -21.23 -51.50
CA LEU A 261 -3.61 -22.09 -50.34
C LEU A 261 -4.61 -23.18 -50.73
N THR A 262 -4.18 -24.42 -50.57
CA THR A 262 -5.06 -25.59 -50.65
C THR A 262 -5.08 -26.25 -49.29
N ALA A 263 -6.25 -26.38 -48.70
CA ALA A 263 -6.43 -27.02 -47.39
C ALA A 263 -7.61 -27.98 -47.43
N ASP A 264 -7.55 -29.05 -46.67
CA ASP A 264 -8.69 -29.95 -46.49
C ASP A 264 -9.27 -29.84 -45.07
N SER A 265 -10.34 -30.59 -44.78
CA SER A 265 -10.90 -30.59 -43.43
C SER A 265 -10.12 -31.57 -42.55
N SER A 266 -8.90 -31.19 -42.17
CA SER A 266 -8.02 -31.99 -41.32
C SER A 266 -8.32 -31.79 -39.82
N SER A 267 -7.64 -32.56 -38.98
CA SER A 267 -7.75 -32.47 -37.51
C SER A 267 -6.95 -31.30 -36.92
N ILE A 268 -6.04 -30.72 -37.70
CA ILE A 268 -5.22 -29.57 -37.32
C ILE A 268 -5.96 -28.29 -37.75
N PRO A 269 -6.15 -27.31 -36.86
CA PRO A 269 -6.78 -26.05 -37.24
C PRO A 269 -5.86 -25.27 -38.20
N LEU A 270 -6.33 -25.04 -39.43
CA LEU A 270 -5.69 -24.16 -40.40
C LEU A 270 -5.53 -22.74 -39.82
N LEU A 271 -4.29 -22.33 -39.53
CA LEU A 271 -3.96 -20.99 -39.08
C LEU A 271 -2.99 -20.34 -40.07
N LEU A 272 -3.46 -19.29 -40.74
CA LEU A 272 -2.67 -18.52 -41.69
C LEU A 272 -2.81 -17.04 -41.36
N ALA A 273 -1.70 -16.35 -41.16
CA ALA A 273 -1.65 -14.91 -41.01
C ALA A 273 -0.39 -14.41 -41.72
N LEU A 274 -0.57 -13.76 -42.85
CA LEU A 274 0.49 -13.18 -43.66
C LEU A 274 0.34 -11.67 -43.67
N ARG A 275 1.37 -10.92 -43.29
CA ARG A 275 1.43 -9.47 -43.44
C ARG A 275 2.14 -9.15 -44.74
N TYR A 276 1.56 -8.29 -45.58
CA TYR A 276 2.24 -7.78 -46.77
C TYR A 276 2.46 -6.28 -46.65
N GLU A 277 3.58 -5.82 -47.20
CA GLU A 277 3.96 -4.42 -47.27
C GLU A 277 4.59 -4.10 -48.62
N ALA A 278 4.17 -3.00 -49.23
CA ALA A 278 4.75 -2.47 -50.44
C ALA A 278 5.70 -1.33 -50.10
N PHE A 279 6.93 -1.45 -50.56
CA PHE A 279 7.99 -0.49 -50.32
C PHE A 279 8.71 -0.16 -51.63
N ASP A 280 9.31 1.02 -51.70
CA ASP A 280 10.12 1.41 -52.86
C ASP A 280 11.49 0.73 -52.81
N GLY A 281 12.20 0.75 -53.94
CA GLY A 281 13.56 0.19 -54.02
C GLY A 281 14.65 1.07 -53.40
N GLU A 282 14.31 2.16 -52.71
CA GLU A 282 15.28 3.14 -52.19
C GLU A 282 15.53 2.98 -50.68
N HIS A 283 14.63 2.30 -49.96
CA HIS A 283 14.68 2.08 -48.52
C HIS A 283 14.48 0.60 -48.17
N CYS A 284 14.88 0.20 -46.97
CA CYS A 284 14.57 -1.14 -46.46
C CYS A 284 13.11 -1.20 -45.97
N TYR A 285 12.50 -2.39 -46.01
CA TYR A 285 11.13 -2.61 -45.55
C TYR A 285 11.02 -2.45 -44.02
N GLU A 286 9.83 -2.11 -43.51
CA GLU A 286 9.62 -1.94 -42.06
C GLU A 286 9.87 -3.27 -41.30
N PRO A 287 10.76 -3.28 -40.29
CA PRO A 287 11.03 -4.46 -39.47
C PRO A 287 9.80 -4.91 -38.70
N TYR A 288 9.65 -6.22 -38.51
CA TYR A 288 8.60 -6.78 -37.67
C TYR A 288 9.16 -7.79 -36.68
N VAL A 289 8.81 -7.62 -35.41
CA VAL A 289 9.15 -8.54 -34.32
C VAL A 289 7.88 -8.95 -33.56
N PRO A 290 7.41 -10.20 -33.67
CA PRO A 290 6.25 -10.65 -32.91
C PRO A 290 6.58 -10.65 -31.42
N HIS A 291 5.62 -10.22 -30.59
CA HIS A 291 5.80 -10.13 -29.14
C HIS A 291 7.03 -9.33 -28.68
N GLY A 292 7.43 -8.35 -29.48
CA GLY A 292 8.52 -7.43 -29.17
C GLY A 292 8.24 -6.01 -29.64
N ASN A 293 9.25 -5.17 -29.53
CA ASN A 293 9.27 -3.82 -30.05
C ASN A 293 10.67 -3.49 -30.59
N PHE A 294 10.76 -2.54 -31.51
CA PHE A 294 12.02 -2.08 -32.07
C PHE A 294 12.16 -0.56 -31.95
N SER A 295 13.41 -0.09 -31.93
CA SER A 295 13.77 1.32 -32.01
C SER A 295 14.70 1.51 -33.20
N SER A 296 14.45 2.53 -34.01
CA SER A 296 15.22 2.85 -35.21
C SER A 296 15.88 4.21 -35.10
N THR A 297 17.04 4.37 -35.73
CA THR A 297 17.69 5.69 -35.89
C THR A 297 16.90 6.63 -36.81
N ASP A 298 16.20 6.07 -37.80
CA ASP A 298 15.34 6.80 -38.75
C ASP A 298 14.11 5.95 -39.11
N MET A 299 12.91 6.52 -39.07
CA MET A 299 11.65 5.83 -39.37
C MET A 299 11.35 5.72 -40.87
N SER A 300 12.16 6.33 -41.72
CA SER A 300 12.09 6.18 -43.19
C SER A 300 12.98 5.07 -43.73
N PHE A 301 13.74 4.40 -42.86
CA PHE A 301 14.64 3.26 -43.17
C PHE A 301 15.58 3.43 -44.39
N PRO A 302 16.22 4.59 -44.61
CA PRO A 302 17.23 4.75 -45.66
C PRO A 302 18.49 3.93 -45.39
N LEU A 303 19.32 3.79 -46.41
CA LEU A 303 20.66 3.18 -46.29
C LEU A 303 21.45 3.70 -45.09
N GLY A 304 22.03 2.79 -44.31
CA GLY A 304 22.75 3.05 -43.06
C GLY A 304 21.86 3.18 -41.82
N THR A 305 20.54 3.01 -41.94
CA THR A 305 19.63 2.96 -40.78
C THR A 305 19.93 1.75 -39.93
N THR A 306 20.01 1.95 -38.61
CA THR A 306 20.21 0.88 -37.64
C THR A 306 18.95 0.70 -36.79
N VAL A 307 18.53 -0.55 -36.62
CA VAL A 307 17.35 -0.94 -35.83
C VAL A 307 17.78 -1.83 -34.69
N THR A 308 17.31 -1.53 -33.47
CA THR A 308 17.56 -2.31 -32.26
C THR A 308 16.27 -2.91 -31.72
N PHE A 309 16.28 -4.20 -31.39
CA PHE A 309 15.09 -4.95 -30.97
C PHE A 309 15.06 -5.22 -29.47
N SER A 310 13.85 -5.34 -28.92
CA SER A 310 13.57 -5.69 -27.53
C SER A 310 12.34 -6.59 -27.45
N CYS A 311 12.39 -7.66 -26.66
CA CYS A 311 11.24 -8.53 -26.45
C CYS A 311 10.28 -7.96 -25.39
N SER A 312 8.99 -8.28 -25.52
CA SER A 312 7.99 -7.92 -24.52
C SER A 312 8.22 -8.70 -23.21
N PRO A 313 7.72 -8.22 -22.07
CA PRO A 313 7.88 -8.90 -20.79
C PRO A 313 7.39 -10.36 -20.83
N GLY A 314 8.26 -11.29 -20.41
CA GLY A 314 8.00 -12.74 -20.44
C GLY A 314 8.47 -13.45 -21.71
N PHE A 315 8.93 -12.71 -22.72
CA PHE A 315 9.55 -13.27 -23.92
C PHE A 315 11.05 -13.03 -23.92
N VAL A 316 11.81 -13.96 -24.49
CA VAL A 316 13.27 -13.91 -24.59
C VAL A 316 13.67 -14.09 -26.04
N MET A 317 14.76 -13.42 -26.45
CA MET A 317 15.33 -13.50 -27.79
C MET A 317 16.05 -14.84 -27.95
N GLU A 318 15.51 -15.73 -28.78
CA GLU A 318 16.07 -17.08 -29.01
C GLU A 318 17.03 -17.09 -30.22
N GLN A 319 16.65 -16.40 -31.29
CA GLN A 319 17.33 -16.40 -32.59
C GLN A 319 17.36 -14.99 -33.20
N GLY A 320 18.32 -14.75 -34.09
CA GLY A 320 18.51 -13.48 -34.79
C GLY A 320 19.44 -12.49 -34.07
N SER A 321 19.66 -11.34 -34.69
CA SER A 321 20.47 -10.28 -34.11
C SER A 321 19.59 -9.27 -33.38
N GLY A 322 20.00 -8.85 -32.18
CA GLY A 322 19.33 -7.75 -31.48
C GLY A 322 19.48 -6.40 -32.19
N VAL A 323 20.34 -6.31 -33.21
CA VAL A 323 20.59 -5.10 -34.00
C VAL A 323 20.81 -5.44 -35.47
N MET A 324 20.19 -4.69 -36.38
CA MET A 324 20.40 -4.82 -37.83
C MET A 324 20.56 -3.46 -38.53
N GLU A 325 21.15 -3.47 -39.72
CA GLU A 325 21.47 -2.27 -40.51
C GLU A 325 21.00 -2.43 -41.97
N CYS A 326 20.43 -1.36 -42.54
CA CYS A 326 20.03 -1.31 -43.94
C CYS A 326 21.28 -1.07 -44.81
N VAL A 327 21.64 -2.05 -45.63
CA VAL A 327 22.89 -2.08 -46.40
C VAL A 327 22.62 -2.19 -47.90
N ASP A 328 23.69 -2.10 -48.70
CA ASP A 328 23.72 -2.18 -50.17
C ASP A 328 23.04 -1.01 -50.91
N PRO A 329 23.82 -0.07 -51.48
CA PRO A 329 23.28 1.07 -52.21
C PRO A 329 22.58 0.75 -53.54
N SER A 330 22.79 -0.44 -54.07
CA SER A 330 22.22 -0.87 -55.37
C SER A 330 20.95 -1.70 -55.22
N ASP A 331 20.80 -2.39 -54.09
CA ASP A 331 19.61 -3.14 -53.71
C ASP A 331 19.44 -3.09 -52.19
N PRO A 332 18.83 -2.02 -51.63
CA PRO A 332 18.70 -1.85 -50.19
C PRO A 332 18.01 -3.04 -49.51
N HIS A 333 18.71 -3.67 -48.56
CA HIS A 333 18.20 -4.78 -47.75
C HIS A 333 18.81 -4.81 -46.35
N TRP A 334 18.16 -5.49 -45.41
CA TRP A 334 18.69 -5.69 -44.06
C TRP A 334 19.84 -6.72 -44.06
N ASN A 335 20.94 -6.39 -43.38
CA ASN A 335 22.12 -7.25 -43.31
C ASN A 335 21.91 -8.56 -42.52
N GLU A 336 21.05 -8.52 -41.51
CA GLU A 336 20.71 -9.62 -40.59
C GLU A 336 19.20 -9.87 -40.59
N SER A 337 18.77 -11.02 -40.06
CA SER A 337 17.34 -11.32 -39.83
C SER A 337 16.83 -10.67 -38.54
N GLU A 338 15.53 -10.36 -38.54
CA GLU A 338 14.78 -9.95 -37.37
C GLU A 338 14.81 -11.05 -36.29
N PRO A 339 14.90 -10.70 -34.99
CA PRO A 339 14.96 -11.69 -33.94
C PRO A 339 13.60 -12.28 -33.59
N VAL A 340 13.60 -13.53 -33.13
CA VAL A 340 12.39 -14.23 -32.68
C VAL A 340 12.28 -14.18 -31.16
N CYS A 341 11.22 -13.54 -30.65
CA CYS A 341 10.90 -13.47 -29.23
C CYS A 341 9.94 -14.60 -28.83
N ARG A 342 10.37 -15.52 -27.96
CA ARG A 342 9.56 -16.66 -27.49
C ARG A 342 9.47 -16.76 -25.98
N ALA A 343 8.37 -17.32 -25.50
CA ALA A 343 8.22 -17.75 -24.11
C ALA A 343 8.94 -19.09 -23.93
N LEU A 344 10.09 -19.06 -23.25
CA LEU A 344 10.93 -20.23 -23.04
C LEU A 344 10.46 -21.06 -21.83
N CYS A 345 10.77 -22.36 -21.87
CA CYS A 345 10.56 -23.28 -20.77
C CYS A 345 11.63 -23.08 -19.68
N GLY A 346 11.26 -22.38 -18.61
CA GLY A 346 12.13 -22.13 -17.46
C GLY A 346 13.11 -20.96 -17.63
N GLY A 347 13.88 -20.70 -16.58
CA GLY A 347 14.90 -19.65 -16.53
C GLY A 347 15.04 -18.99 -15.17
N GLU A 348 16.10 -18.19 -15.01
CA GLU A 348 16.35 -17.36 -13.82
C GLU A 348 15.89 -15.92 -14.06
N LEU A 349 15.13 -15.37 -13.12
CA LEU A 349 14.49 -14.05 -13.19
C LEU A 349 14.90 -13.23 -11.98
N ALA A 350 15.64 -12.14 -12.19
CA ALA A 350 16.22 -11.32 -11.13
C ALA A 350 15.62 -9.90 -11.02
N ASP A 351 14.67 -9.57 -11.90
CA ASP A 351 14.09 -8.23 -11.93
C ASP A 351 13.11 -8.00 -10.77
N ALA A 352 12.89 -6.75 -10.39
CA ALA A 352 11.90 -6.40 -9.35
C ALA A 352 10.45 -6.70 -9.78
N ILE A 353 10.19 -6.68 -11.09
CA ILE A 353 8.88 -6.93 -11.70
C ILE A 353 9.12 -7.71 -12.97
N GLY A 354 8.29 -8.73 -13.23
CA GLY A 354 8.33 -9.44 -14.50
C GLY A 354 7.11 -10.31 -14.75
N THR A 355 7.19 -11.08 -15.82
CA THR A 355 6.09 -11.95 -16.28
C THR A 355 6.64 -13.34 -16.56
N VAL A 356 5.94 -14.35 -16.07
CA VAL A 356 6.16 -15.76 -16.39
C VAL A 356 5.00 -16.24 -17.25
N LEU A 357 5.33 -16.82 -18.40
CA LEU A 357 4.39 -17.33 -19.38
C LEU A 357 4.58 -18.84 -19.52
N SER A 358 3.52 -19.56 -19.88
CA SER A 358 3.69 -20.96 -20.30
C SER A 358 4.57 -21.04 -21.56
N PRO A 359 5.29 -22.17 -21.76
CA PRO A 359 6.09 -22.36 -22.96
C PRO A 359 5.25 -22.15 -24.22
N ASP A 360 5.84 -21.53 -25.23
CA ASP A 360 5.21 -21.24 -26.53
C ASP A 360 4.04 -20.24 -26.48
N TRP A 361 3.76 -19.61 -25.32
CA TRP A 361 2.71 -18.58 -25.20
C TRP A 361 2.83 -17.52 -26.30
N PRO A 362 1.73 -17.11 -26.95
CA PRO A 362 0.31 -17.41 -26.66
C PRO A 362 -0.21 -18.72 -27.26
N GLN A 363 0.65 -19.54 -27.84
CA GLN A 363 0.28 -20.86 -28.33
C GLN A 363 0.14 -21.85 -27.18
N SER A 364 -0.52 -22.99 -27.45
CA SER A 364 -0.62 -24.06 -26.47
C SER A 364 0.75 -24.72 -26.27
N TYR A 365 1.13 -24.89 -25.01
CA TYR A 365 2.36 -25.57 -24.63
C TYR A 365 2.32 -27.06 -25.05
N SER A 366 3.49 -27.57 -25.41
CA SER A 366 3.69 -28.96 -25.83
C SER A 366 3.49 -29.97 -24.68
N LYS A 367 3.30 -31.24 -25.02
CA LYS A 367 3.23 -32.37 -24.07
C LYS A 367 4.61 -32.77 -23.53
N GLY A 368 4.67 -33.35 -22.33
CA GLY A 368 5.92 -33.81 -21.71
C GLY A 368 6.91 -32.71 -21.32
N GLN A 369 6.44 -31.49 -21.07
CA GLN A 369 7.26 -30.35 -20.65
C GLN A 369 7.52 -30.41 -19.14
N ASP A 370 8.74 -30.06 -18.71
CA ASP A 370 9.11 -29.90 -17.29
C ASP A 370 9.92 -28.61 -17.15
N CYS A 371 9.22 -27.51 -16.87
CA CYS A 371 9.77 -26.16 -16.89
C CYS A 371 9.92 -25.63 -15.48
N VAL A 372 11.07 -25.02 -15.19
CA VAL A 372 11.38 -24.46 -13.87
C VAL A 372 11.81 -23.01 -14.01
N TRP A 373 11.07 -22.09 -13.39
CA TRP A 373 11.44 -20.69 -13.28
C TRP A 373 11.84 -20.37 -11.84
N GLN A 374 12.99 -19.71 -11.68
CA GLN A 374 13.50 -19.27 -10.39
C GLN A 374 13.47 -17.75 -10.36
N ILE A 375 12.69 -17.18 -9.44
CA ILE A 375 12.57 -15.75 -9.24
C ILE A 375 13.36 -15.38 -7.99
N HIS A 376 14.33 -14.48 -8.15
CA HIS A 376 15.15 -13.94 -7.08
C HIS A 376 14.98 -12.41 -7.03
N VAL A 377 14.37 -11.89 -5.97
CA VAL A 377 14.28 -10.45 -5.72
C VAL A 377 15.21 -10.05 -4.56
N THR A 378 15.19 -8.77 -4.22
CA THR A 378 15.96 -8.22 -3.10
C THR A 378 15.71 -8.97 -1.77
N GLU A 379 16.77 -9.28 -1.02
CA GLU A 379 16.73 -10.16 0.18
C GLU A 379 15.77 -9.70 1.30
N ASP A 380 15.46 -8.40 1.38
CA ASP A 380 14.55 -7.81 2.37
C ASP A 380 13.09 -7.72 1.91
N LYS A 381 12.78 -8.24 0.72
CA LYS A 381 11.45 -8.19 0.10
C LYS A 381 10.84 -9.58 -0.03
N ARG A 382 9.56 -9.60 -0.37
CA ARG A 382 8.80 -10.80 -0.75
C ARG A 382 8.37 -10.70 -2.20
N VAL A 383 8.02 -11.84 -2.79
CA VAL A 383 7.49 -11.92 -4.15
C VAL A 383 5.98 -12.11 -4.07
N GLU A 384 5.22 -11.19 -4.66
CA GLU A 384 3.79 -11.39 -4.93
C GLU A 384 3.61 -11.85 -6.37
N LEU A 385 3.02 -13.01 -6.54
CA LEU A 385 2.57 -13.56 -7.81
C LEU A 385 1.09 -13.25 -8.00
N ASP A 386 0.76 -12.58 -9.10
CA ASP A 386 -0.59 -12.34 -9.60
C ASP A 386 -0.84 -13.25 -10.80
N VAL A 387 -1.48 -14.39 -10.54
CA VAL A 387 -1.82 -15.40 -11.55
C VAL A 387 -3.08 -14.92 -12.25
N GLN A 388 -2.93 -14.28 -13.42
CA GLN A 388 -4.05 -13.71 -14.15
C GLN A 388 -4.82 -14.75 -14.95
N ILE A 389 -4.10 -15.63 -15.63
CA ILE A 389 -4.65 -16.71 -16.44
C ILE A 389 -4.03 -18.00 -15.94
N LEU A 390 -4.86 -18.98 -15.59
CA LEU A 390 -4.44 -20.35 -15.35
C LEU A 390 -5.46 -21.26 -16.02
N ASN A 391 -5.13 -21.75 -17.20
CA ASN A 391 -5.93 -22.67 -17.99
C ASN A 391 -5.01 -23.78 -18.53
N ILE A 392 -4.64 -24.69 -17.64
CA ILE A 392 -3.83 -25.87 -17.95
C ILE A 392 -4.71 -27.12 -18.04
N ARG A 393 -4.23 -28.20 -18.66
CA ARG A 393 -5.02 -29.45 -18.76
C ARG A 393 -5.17 -30.07 -17.37
N HIS A 394 -6.15 -30.96 -17.22
CA HIS A 394 -6.49 -31.54 -15.92
C HIS A 394 -5.40 -32.45 -15.35
N ASN A 395 -4.58 -33.05 -16.21
CA ASN A 395 -3.45 -33.89 -15.83
C ASN A 395 -2.13 -33.11 -15.67
N ASP A 396 -2.11 -31.85 -16.10
CA ASP A 396 -0.94 -31.00 -15.99
C ASP A 396 -0.93 -30.29 -14.64
N ILE A 397 0.27 -29.93 -14.17
CA ILE A 397 0.44 -29.44 -12.81
C ILE A 397 1.39 -28.25 -12.76
N LEU A 398 0.94 -27.19 -12.08
CA LEU A 398 1.73 -26.00 -11.77
C LEU A 398 1.96 -25.96 -10.26
N THR A 399 3.22 -26.04 -9.84
CA THR A 399 3.61 -26.02 -8.43
C THR A 399 4.43 -24.77 -8.13
N ILE A 400 4.09 -24.07 -7.05
CA ILE A 400 4.78 -22.86 -6.61
C ILE A 400 5.43 -23.15 -5.25
N PHE A 401 6.74 -22.94 -5.16
CA PHE A 401 7.56 -23.20 -3.99
C PHE A 401 8.12 -21.90 -3.40
N ASP A 402 8.17 -21.82 -2.07
CA ASP A 402 8.71 -20.71 -1.27
C ASP A 402 10.21 -20.91 -1.00
N GLY A 403 11.04 -20.60 -1.99
CA GLY A 403 12.49 -20.74 -1.93
C GLY A 403 13.13 -20.93 -3.31
N HIS A 404 14.45 -21.15 -3.33
CA HIS A 404 15.24 -21.25 -4.58
C HIS A 404 15.17 -22.60 -5.28
N ASP A 405 14.67 -23.66 -4.64
CA ASP A 405 14.66 -25.01 -5.20
C ASP A 405 13.32 -25.73 -5.05
N LEU A 406 13.24 -26.89 -5.71
CA LEU A 406 12.09 -27.79 -5.68
C LEU A 406 11.95 -28.56 -4.35
N MET A 407 12.89 -28.39 -3.40
CA MET A 407 12.85 -29.00 -2.07
C MET A 407 12.24 -28.06 -1.03
N SER A 408 12.07 -26.79 -1.38
CA SER A 408 11.48 -25.76 -0.53
C SER A 408 9.98 -25.97 -0.31
N HIS A 409 9.38 -25.16 0.57
CA HIS A 409 7.99 -25.36 0.99
C HIS A 409 7.01 -25.05 -0.14
N VAL A 410 6.07 -25.96 -0.43
CA VAL A 410 5.05 -25.74 -1.46
C VAL A 410 3.99 -24.76 -0.94
N ILE A 411 3.89 -23.60 -1.59
CA ILE A 411 2.85 -22.61 -1.31
C ILE A 411 1.50 -23.09 -1.88
N GLY A 412 1.54 -23.66 -3.08
CA GLY A 412 0.35 -24.13 -3.78
C GLY A 412 0.68 -25.02 -4.96
N GLN A 413 -0.22 -25.97 -5.21
CA GLN A 413 -0.21 -26.84 -6.36
C GLN A 413 -1.56 -26.75 -7.06
N TYR A 414 -1.53 -26.48 -8.37
CA TYR A 414 -2.71 -26.14 -9.15
C TYR A 414 -2.85 -27.08 -10.35
N LEU A 415 -4.07 -27.52 -10.60
CA LEU A 415 -4.45 -28.37 -11.73
C LEU A 415 -5.68 -27.77 -12.43
N GLY A 416 -5.78 -27.97 -13.74
CA GLY A 416 -6.93 -27.51 -14.53
C GLY A 416 -7.03 -25.98 -14.66
N SER A 417 -8.25 -25.51 -14.96
CA SER A 417 -8.54 -24.08 -15.10
C SER A 417 -9.00 -23.45 -13.79
N ARG A 418 -8.54 -22.23 -13.51
CA ARG A 418 -8.89 -21.47 -12.30
C ARG A 418 -9.00 -19.97 -12.58
N GLU A 419 -9.92 -19.31 -11.89
CA GLU A 419 -10.04 -17.85 -11.91
C GLU A 419 -8.81 -17.17 -11.29
N ARG A 420 -8.57 -15.89 -11.63
CA ARG A 420 -7.43 -15.09 -11.15
C ARG A 420 -7.28 -15.13 -9.63
N PHE A 421 -6.05 -15.34 -9.16
CA PHE A 421 -5.70 -15.34 -7.74
C PHE A 421 -4.29 -14.80 -7.49
N ARG A 422 -3.96 -14.57 -6.22
CA ARG A 422 -2.65 -14.08 -5.80
C ARG A 422 -2.00 -14.99 -4.78
N VAL A 423 -0.68 -15.02 -4.83
CA VAL A 423 0.17 -15.78 -3.92
C VAL A 423 1.31 -14.88 -3.47
N VAL A 424 1.64 -14.88 -2.19
CA VAL A 424 2.77 -14.14 -1.64
C VAL A 424 3.72 -15.13 -1.01
N SER A 425 5.00 -15.06 -1.36
CA SER A 425 6.06 -15.89 -0.78
C SER A 425 6.35 -15.51 0.67
N GLY A 426 7.01 -16.39 1.41
CA GLY A 426 7.55 -16.10 2.74
C GLY A 426 8.88 -15.32 2.67
N GLY A 427 9.70 -15.56 1.64
CA GLY A 427 11.00 -14.93 1.42
C GLY A 427 11.16 -14.20 0.08
N SER A 428 12.39 -13.84 -0.27
CA SER A 428 12.77 -13.13 -1.51
C SER A 428 12.95 -14.05 -2.72
N GLU A 429 12.74 -15.36 -2.56
CA GLU A 429 12.96 -16.35 -3.60
C GLU A 429 11.72 -17.22 -3.79
N VAL A 430 11.39 -17.48 -5.05
CA VAL A 430 10.26 -18.33 -5.44
C VAL A 430 10.66 -19.21 -6.61
N THR A 431 10.31 -20.48 -6.54
CA THR A 431 10.47 -21.42 -7.65
C THR A 431 9.11 -21.83 -8.18
N ILE A 432 8.91 -21.75 -9.48
CA ILE A 432 7.69 -22.18 -10.17
C ILE A 432 8.04 -23.36 -11.06
N GLN A 433 7.36 -24.48 -10.88
CA GLN A 433 7.51 -25.67 -11.73
C GLN A 433 6.22 -25.96 -12.47
N PHE A 434 6.32 -26.16 -13.77
CA PHE A 434 5.22 -26.61 -14.62
C PHE A 434 5.56 -27.95 -15.27
N GLN A 435 4.67 -28.93 -15.11
CA GLN A 435 4.81 -30.25 -15.70
C GLN A 435 3.58 -30.59 -16.53
N SER A 436 3.80 -30.99 -17.80
CA SER A 436 2.75 -31.46 -18.69
C SER A 436 2.85 -32.96 -18.96
N ASP A 437 1.70 -33.63 -19.00
CA ASP A 437 1.58 -35.08 -19.19
C ASP A 437 2.07 -35.48 -20.61
N PRO A 438 3.01 -36.44 -20.76
CA PRO A 438 3.47 -36.91 -22.07
C PRO A 438 2.45 -37.78 -22.83
N ASP A 439 1.48 -38.39 -22.13
CA ASP A 439 0.60 -39.43 -22.68
C ASP A 439 -0.85 -38.95 -22.96
N ASP A 440 -1.12 -37.65 -22.87
CA ASP A 440 -2.47 -37.11 -23.08
C ASP A 440 -2.92 -37.24 -24.55
N SER A 441 -4.02 -37.99 -24.75
CA SER A 441 -4.67 -38.24 -26.05
C SER A 441 -5.74 -37.21 -26.44
N SER A 442 -6.02 -36.23 -25.57
CA SER A 442 -7.07 -35.23 -25.79
C SER A 442 -6.53 -33.98 -26.51
N PHE A 443 -7.05 -33.70 -27.71
CA PHE A 443 -6.77 -32.48 -28.49
C PHE A 443 -7.47 -31.23 -27.90
N THR A 444 -7.44 -31.04 -26.58
CA THR A 444 -7.97 -29.82 -25.98
C THR A 444 -6.89 -28.73 -26.00
N LEU A 445 -7.06 -27.73 -26.86
CA LEU A 445 -6.24 -26.51 -26.81
C LEU A 445 -6.43 -25.82 -25.45
N SER A 446 -5.38 -25.80 -24.65
CA SER A 446 -5.32 -25.04 -23.40
C SER A 446 -4.60 -23.72 -23.64
N GLN A 447 -5.11 -22.62 -23.08
CA GLN A 447 -4.48 -21.31 -23.23
C GLN A 447 -3.16 -21.17 -22.47
N GLY A 448 -2.87 -22.04 -21.49
CA GLY A 448 -1.65 -21.96 -20.69
C GLY A 448 -1.82 -21.10 -19.44
N PHE A 449 -0.74 -20.46 -19.01
CA PHE A 449 -0.76 -19.58 -17.84
C PHE A 449 0.03 -18.29 -18.07
N LEU A 450 -0.42 -17.24 -17.39
CA LEU A 450 0.20 -15.93 -17.37
C LEU A 450 0.25 -15.45 -15.91
N ILE A 451 1.48 -15.26 -15.42
CA ILE A 451 1.76 -14.88 -14.03
C ILE A 451 2.61 -13.62 -14.06
N HIS A 452 2.11 -12.54 -13.45
CA HIS A 452 2.96 -11.39 -13.17
C HIS A 452 3.52 -11.51 -11.76
N TYR A 453 4.80 -11.21 -11.61
CA TYR A 453 5.40 -11.12 -10.29
C TYR A 453 5.90 -9.71 -10.03
N ARG A 454 5.87 -9.31 -8.76
CA ARG A 454 6.47 -8.07 -8.29
C ARG A 454 7.06 -8.25 -6.91
N GLU A 455 8.12 -7.51 -6.63
CA GLU A 455 8.61 -7.34 -5.28
C GLU A 455 7.59 -6.55 -4.45
N VAL A 456 7.34 -7.02 -3.23
CA VAL A 456 6.49 -6.39 -2.24
C VAL A 456 7.20 -6.34 -0.91
N GLU A 457 6.84 -5.37 -0.08
CA GLU A 457 7.36 -5.34 1.28
C GLU A 457 6.85 -6.55 2.08
N PRO A 458 7.67 -7.15 2.95
CA PRO A 458 7.20 -8.17 3.86
C PRO A 458 6.05 -7.57 4.68
N ASN A 459 4.86 -8.17 4.61
CA ASN A 459 3.72 -7.78 5.44
C ASN A 459 3.94 -8.23 6.91
N ASP A 460 5.09 -7.86 7.46
CA ASP A 460 5.51 -8.11 8.83
C ASP A 460 5.26 -6.88 9.73
N THR A 461 4.49 -5.90 9.22
CA THR A 461 4.18 -4.67 9.92
C THR A 461 2.95 -4.81 10.82
N CYS A 462 3.13 -4.51 12.11
CA CYS A 462 2.05 -4.33 13.06
C CYS A 462 1.18 -3.10 12.71
N PRO A 463 -0.13 -3.09 13.07
CA PRO A 463 -1.02 -1.97 12.80
C PRO A 463 -0.56 -0.68 13.48
N THR A 464 -0.72 0.47 12.81
CA THR A 464 -0.37 1.78 13.36
C THR A 464 -1.27 2.14 14.54
N LEU A 465 -0.68 2.56 15.66
CA LEU A 465 -1.41 2.95 16.87
C LEU A 465 -1.73 4.45 16.92
N PRO A 466 -2.86 4.87 17.52
CA PRO A 466 -3.20 6.28 17.66
C PRO A 466 -2.21 7.04 18.57
N PRO A 467 -2.00 8.35 18.35
CA PRO A 467 -1.15 9.17 19.20
C PRO A 467 -1.75 9.31 20.61
N VAL A 468 -0.88 9.34 21.63
CA VAL A 468 -1.28 9.49 23.04
C VAL A 468 -1.36 10.98 23.40
N GLU A 469 -2.50 11.40 23.94
CA GLU A 469 -2.71 12.80 24.37
C GLU A 469 -1.78 13.17 25.54
N PHE A 470 -1.18 14.36 25.50
CA PHE A 470 -0.17 14.81 26.48
C PHE A 470 1.04 13.88 26.62
N GLY A 471 1.37 13.12 25.57
CA GLY A 471 2.55 12.25 25.51
C GLY A 471 3.11 12.12 24.09
N TRP A 472 4.20 11.38 23.95
CA TRP A 472 4.80 11.00 22.66
C TRP A 472 5.33 9.57 22.73
N SER A 473 5.51 8.95 21.56
CA SER A 473 6.15 7.65 21.42
C SER A 473 7.41 7.75 20.56
N SER A 474 8.36 6.86 20.83
CA SER A 474 9.57 6.67 20.03
C SER A 474 9.69 5.21 19.62
N SER A 475 10.10 4.97 18.37
CA SER A 475 10.27 3.62 17.81
C SER A 475 11.75 3.27 17.72
N SER A 476 12.06 2.01 17.99
CA SER A 476 13.38 1.41 17.75
C SER A 476 13.73 1.27 16.25
N HIS A 477 12.73 1.11 15.37
CA HIS A 477 12.89 0.91 13.94
C HIS A 477 12.11 1.94 13.11
N PRO A 478 12.52 2.24 11.86
CA PRO A 478 11.81 3.17 10.97
C PRO A 478 10.39 2.71 10.61
N SER A 479 10.19 1.41 10.45
CA SER A 479 8.92 0.75 10.17
C SER A 479 8.49 -0.14 11.34
N LEU A 480 7.18 -0.35 11.51
CA LEU A 480 6.59 -1.08 12.65
C LEU A 480 6.61 -2.60 12.42
N VAL A 481 7.77 -3.17 12.13
CA VAL A 481 7.95 -4.60 11.86
C VAL A 481 8.00 -5.46 13.12
N ARG A 482 7.99 -6.79 12.96
CA ARG A 482 8.20 -7.75 14.06
C ARG A 482 9.42 -7.41 14.92
N GLY A 483 9.26 -7.45 16.23
CA GLY A 483 10.30 -7.09 17.19
C GLY A 483 10.46 -5.59 17.41
N SER A 484 9.77 -4.73 16.66
CA SER A 484 9.77 -3.28 16.90
C SER A 484 9.24 -2.97 18.29
N VAL A 485 10.03 -2.21 19.03
CA VAL A 485 9.72 -1.70 20.37
C VAL A 485 9.30 -0.23 20.27
N LEU A 486 8.14 0.09 20.81
CA LEU A 486 7.64 1.46 21.01
C LEU A 486 7.75 1.83 22.49
N THR A 487 8.36 2.98 22.77
CA THR A 487 8.49 3.54 24.12
C THR A 487 7.70 4.83 24.24
N TYR A 488 6.77 4.88 25.18
CA TYR A 488 5.90 6.02 25.45
C TYR A 488 6.40 6.87 26.62
N GLN A 489 6.24 8.19 26.48
CA GLN A 489 6.62 9.16 27.50
C GLN A 489 5.54 10.24 27.60
N CYS A 490 5.24 10.67 28.83
CA CYS A 490 4.27 11.73 29.10
C CYS A 490 4.95 13.09 29.24
N GLN A 491 4.21 14.15 28.94
CA GLN A 491 4.65 15.53 29.15
C GLN A 491 4.87 15.83 30.64
N PRO A 492 5.76 16.79 30.97
CA PRO A 492 5.99 17.17 32.37
C PRO A 492 4.69 17.56 33.09
N GLY A 493 4.43 16.93 34.24
CA GLY A 493 3.19 17.13 35.03
C GLY A 493 2.10 16.08 34.77
N TYR A 494 2.34 15.14 33.86
CA TYR A 494 1.53 13.95 33.62
C TYR A 494 2.32 12.70 33.98
N ASP A 495 1.62 11.68 34.46
CA ASP A 495 2.15 10.36 34.76
C ASP A 495 1.54 9.31 33.83
N ILE A 496 2.30 8.25 33.56
CA ILE A 496 1.91 7.22 32.61
C ILE A 496 1.10 6.13 33.30
N VAL A 497 -0.09 5.83 32.77
CA VAL A 497 -0.96 4.75 33.24
C VAL A 497 -1.08 3.71 32.13
N GLY A 498 -0.49 2.54 32.35
CA GLY A 498 -0.42 1.44 31.39
C GLY A 498 1.01 0.96 31.19
N SER A 499 1.27 0.28 30.07
CA SER A 499 2.63 -0.13 29.68
C SER A 499 3.36 1.01 28.98
N ASP A 500 4.51 1.41 29.51
CA ASP A 500 5.41 2.41 28.93
C ASP A 500 6.18 1.87 27.72
N ILE A 501 6.29 0.54 27.60
CA ILE A 501 6.92 -0.16 26.49
C ILE A 501 5.94 -1.18 25.90
N ILE A 502 5.77 -1.14 24.58
CA ILE A 502 5.00 -2.15 23.84
C ILE A 502 5.81 -2.68 22.66
N THR A 503 5.63 -3.96 22.34
CA THR A 503 6.43 -4.66 21.32
C THR A 503 5.55 -5.31 20.27
N CYS A 504 5.95 -5.22 19.00
CA CYS A 504 5.32 -5.93 17.90
C CYS A 504 5.69 -7.42 17.97
N GLN A 505 4.72 -8.28 18.22
CA GLN A 505 4.89 -9.71 18.44
C GLN A 505 4.98 -10.48 17.11
N TRP A 506 5.29 -11.78 17.20
CA TRP A 506 5.44 -12.67 16.04
C TRP A 506 4.14 -12.86 15.25
N ASP A 507 2.99 -12.72 15.90
CA ASP A 507 1.64 -12.80 15.33
C ASP A 507 1.15 -11.46 14.73
N LEU A 508 2.05 -10.46 14.63
CA LEU A 508 1.76 -9.11 14.15
C LEU A 508 0.75 -8.33 15.02
N SER A 509 0.60 -8.74 16.28
CA SER A 509 -0.13 -8.00 17.30
C SER A 509 0.79 -7.20 18.22
N TRP A 510 0.26 -6.15 18.85
CA TRP A 510 0.98 -5.43 19.91
C TRP A 510 0.85 -6.16 21.24
N SER A 511 1.94 -6.19 22.01
CA SER A 511 1.97 -6.84 23.33
C SER A 511 0.95 -6.26 24.33
N ASN A 512 0.69 -4.95 24.25
CA ASN A 512 -0.26 -4.23 25.12
C ASN A 512 -0.96 -3.11 24.33
N SER A 513 -2.05 -2.57 24.88
CA SER A 513 -2.70 -1.36 24.36
C SER A 513 -1.91 -0.08 24.68
N PRO A 514 -2.06 1.02 23.90
CA PRO A 514 -1.41 2.29 24.19
C PRO A 514 -1.72 2.81 25.61
N PRO A 515 -0.73 3.36 26.34
CA PRO A 515 -0.94 3.91 27.67
C PRO A 515 -1.64 5.27 27.62
N THR A 516 -2.13 5.72 28.77
CA THR A 516 -2.76 7.04 28.94
C THR A 516 -1.94 7.93 29.87
N CYS A 517 -1.78 9.21 29.51
CA CYS A 517 -1.09 10.18 30.34
C CYS A 517 -2.10 10.92 31.23
N VAL A 518 -2.01 10.76 32.54
CA VAL A 518 -2.93 11.38 33.52
C VAL A 518 -2.23 12.51 34.27
N LYS A 519 -2.91 13.63 34.48
CA LYS A 519 -2.32 14.78 35.19
C LYS A 519 -2.06 14.43 36.66
N ILE A 520 -0.86 14.75 37.15
CA ILE A 520 -0.48 14.51 38.56
C ILE A 520 -1.18 15.55 39.44
N GLN A 521 -2.05 15.09 40.34
CA GLN A 521 -2.86 15.93 41.23
C GLN A 521 -2.47 15.81 42.72
N GLN A 522 -1.36 15.14 43.02
CA GLN A 522 -0.93 14.86 44.38
C GLN A 522 0.49 15.36 44.63
N CYS A 523 0.73 15.87 45.84
CA CYS A 523 2.08 16.16 46.32
C CYS A 523 2.72 14.89 46.92
N PRO A 524 4.07 14.76 46.84
CA PRO A 524 4.80 13.66 47.47
C PRO A 524 4.60 13.66 48.99
N ASP A 525 4.74 12.52 49.67
CA ASP A 525 4.60 12.50 51.14
C ASP A 525 5.68 13.39 51.81
N PRO A 526 5.31 14.37 52.65
CA PRO A 526 6.25 15.24 53.35
C PRO A 526 7.09 14.54 54.45
N GLY A 527 6.85 13.25 54.69
CA GLY A 527 7.50 12.42 55.69
C GLY A 527 6.86 12.49 57.08
N GLU A 528 7.34 11.64 57.98
CA GLU A 528 7.00 11.68 59.41
C GLU A 528 8.00 12.55 60.18
N VAL A 529 7.52 13.22 61.24
CA VAL A 529 8.37 14.06 62.09
C VAL A 529 8.76 13.28 63.35
N VAL A 530 10.05 12.98 63.48
CA VAL A 530 10.61 12.27 64.66
C VAL A 530 10.36 13.09 65.93
N ASN A 531 9.88 12.46 67.00
CA ASN A 531 9.48 13.10 68.25
C ASN A 531 8.36 14.16 68.09
N GLY A 532 7.52 13.99 67.07
CA GLY A 532 6.31 14.78 66.86
C GLY A 532 5.21 13.97 66.18
N ALA A 533 4.15 14.65 65.77
CA ALA A 533 3.00 14.10 65.06
C ALA A 533 2.52 15.08 63.98
N ARG A 534 1.90 14.54 62.92
CA ARG A 534 1.24 15.34 61.86
C ARG A 534 -0.27 15.18 61.91
N SER A 535 -1.01 16.20 61.46
CA SER A 535 -2.46 16.27 61.62
C SER A 535 -3.27 15.40 60.65
N VAL A 536 -2.69 14.96 59.53
CA VAL A 536 -3.40 14.20 58.49
C VAL A 536 -2.50 13.05 58.02
N HIS A 537 -3.09 11.85 57.90
CA HIS A 537 -2.47 10.65 57.34
C HIS A 537 -3.44 10.04 56.31
N PRO A 538 -3.60 10.65 55.12
CA PRO A 538 -4.53 10.16 54.13
C PRO A 538 -4.02 8.87 53.49
N GLU A 539 -4.86 7.85 53.39
CA GLU A 539 -4.52 6.57 52.74
C GLU A 539 -4.30 6.70 51.22
N LEU A 540 -4.94 7.69 50.57
CA LEU A 540 -4.88 7.94 49.12
C LEU A 540 -3.87 9.04 48.70
N GLY A 541 -3.00 9.50 49.60
CA GLY A 541 -2.02 10.56 49.32
C GLY A 541 -2.54 12.00 49.50
N PHE A 542 -1.67 12.99 49.25
CA PHE A 542 -1.93 14.39 49.56
C PHE A 542 -2.35 15.18 48.31
N ALA A 543 -3.66 15.32 48.07
CA ALA A 543 -4.18 16.08 46.94
C ALA A 543 -3.84 17.59 47.02
N VAL A 544 -3.82 18.27 45.88
CA VAL A 544 -3.66 19.74 45.81
C VAL A 544 -4.70 20.44 46.70
N GLY A 545 -4.24 21.35 47.56
CA GLY A 545 -5.04 22.03 48.57
C GLY A 545 -4.96 21.41 49.97
N THR A 546 -4.34 20.24 50.13
CA THR A 546 -4.17 19.62 51.46
C THR A 546 -3.22 20.43 52.33
N VAL A 547 -3.59 20.64 53.60
CA VAL A 547 -2.78 21.33 54.60
C VAL A 547 -2.42 20.36 55.73
N VAL A 548 -1.12 20.21 55.99
CA VAL A 548 -0.58 19.34 57.04
C VAL A 548 -0.02 20.20 58.15
N ARG A 549 -0.49 20.00 59.39
CA ARG A 549 0.02 20.67 60.60
C ARG A 549 0.89 19.73 61.41
N PHE A 550 1.93 20.25 62.02
CA PHE A 550 2.88 19.48 62.83
C PHE A 550 2.84 19.90 64.30
N THR A 551 3.02 18.94 65.19
CA THR A 551 3.12 19.13 66.64
C THR A 551 4.27 18.31 67.20
N CYS A 552 4.99 18.81 68.21
CA CYS A 552 6.06 18.04 68.87
C CYS A 552 5.57 17.38 70.16
N ASN A 553 6.22 16.28 70.52
CA ASN A 553 6.03 15.59 71.80
C ASN A 553 6.54 16.46 72.96
N GLN A 554 6.11 16.16 74.19
CA GLN A 554 6.48 16.93 75.38
C GLN A 554 8.00 17.01 75.57
N GLY A 555 8.54 18.22 75.80
CA GLY A 555 9.98 18.48 75.94
C GLY A 555 10.71 18.85 74.63
N TYR A 556 10.03 18.72 73.49
CA TYR A 556 10.55 19.10 72.18
C TYR A 556 9.87 20.36 71.64
N GLN A 557 10.63 21.20 70.95
CA GLN A 557 10.13 22.41 70.30
C GLN A 557 10.25 22.28 68.78
N LEU A 558 9.25 22.78 68.04
CA LEU A 558 9.27 22.81 66.57
C LEU A 558 10.31 23.81 66.07
N GLU A 559 11.21 23.32 65.21
CA GLU A 559 12.14 24.11 64.43
C GLU A 559 11.72 24.03 62.96
N GLY A 560 11.13 25.11 62.44
CA GLY A 560 10.56 25.20 61.10
C GLY A 560 9.07 25.59 61.08
N PRO A 561 8.39 25.47 59.93
CA PRO A 561 6.99 25.86 59.79
C PRO A 561 6.05 24.91 60.54
N SER A 562 5.05 25.45 61.25
CA SER A 562 4.05 24.66 61.98
C SER A 562 2.99 24.03 61.08
N GLN A 563 2.89 24.46 59.82
CA GLN A 563 2.01 23.89 58.80
C GLN A 563 2.57 24.07 57.38
N ILE A 564 2.31 23.11 56.49
CA ILE A 564 2.65 23.16 55.06
C ILE A 564 1.41 22.87 54.20
N SER A 565 1.32 23.47 53.02
CA SER A 565 0.20 23.31 52.08
C SER A 565 0.65 22.82 50.71
N CYS A 566 -0.11 21.89 50.11
CA CYS A 566 0.16 21.37 48.77
C CYS A 566 -0.42 22.30 47.71
N HIS A 567 0.44 22.89 46.87
CA HIS A 567 0.03 23.77 45.79
C HIS A 567 0.22 23.10 44.42
N GLY A 568 -0.78 23.24 43.56
CA GLY A 568 -0.70 22.82 42.16
C GLY A 568 0.13 23.79 41.34
N ARG A 569 0.80 23.28 40.31
CA ARG A 569 1.54 24.09 39.33
C ARG A 569 1.01 23.75 37.94
N ASP A 570 0.87 24.75 37.09
CA ASP A 570 0.40 24.53 35.71
C ASP A 570 1.45 23.80 34.85
N THR A 571 2.74 23.97 35.16
CA THR A 571 3.89 23.43 34.42
C THR A 571 4.84 22.63 35.30
N GLY A 572 4.34 21.56 35.94
CA GLY A 572 5.17 20.61 36.70
C GLY A 572 4.39 19.87 37.79
N MET A 573 5.09 19.06 38.58
CA MET A 573 4.48 18.35 39.69
C MET A 573 4.00 19.32 40.78
N PRO A 574 2.85 19.04 41.44
CA PRO A 574 2.43 19.73 42.65
C PRO A 574 3.55 19.73 43.70
N LYS A 575 3.71 20.86 44.40
CA LYS A 575 4.80 21.05 45.37
C LYS A 575 4.26 21.58 46.68
N TRP A 576 4.87 21.14 47.78
CA TRP A 576 4.65 21.73 49.11
C TRP A 576 5.13 23.17 49.17
N SER A 577 4.40 23.99 49.93
CA SER A 577 4.73 25.38 50.22
C SER A 577 6.12 25.53 50.86
N ASP A 578 6.53 24.54 51.67
CA ASP A 578 7.76 24.59 52.45
C ASP A 578 8.29 23.18 52.79
N ARG A 579 9.47 23.09 53.44
CA ARG A 579 10.06 21.81 53.91
C ARG A 579 9.45 21.36 55.24
N SER A 580 9.52 20.05 55.54
CA SER A 580 9.02 19.50 56.81
C SER A 580 9.84 19.95 58.03
N PRO A 581 9.20 20.32 59.16
CA PRO A 581 9.87 20.82 60.36
C PRO A 581 10.54 19.69 61.17
N LYS A 582 11.45 20.05 62.07
CA LYS A 582 12.10 19.11 63.00
C LYS A 582 11.71 19.40 64.45
N CYS A 583 11.53 18.36 65.25
CA CYS A 583 11.32 18.50 66.69
C CYS A 583 12.65 18.32 67.41
N VAL A 584 13.17 19.42 67.99
CA VAL A 584 14.46 19.42 68.69
C VAL A 584 14.23 19.49 70.20
N LEU A 585 15.03 18.71 70.93
CA LEU A 585 14.99 18.67 72.39
C LEU A 585 15.62 19.96 72.93
N LYS A 586 14.93 20.65 73.84
CA LYS A 586 15.46 21.86 74.46
C LYS A 586 15.81 21.59 75.92
N TYR A 587 17.08 21.80 76.27
CA TYR A 587 17.57 21.64 77.63
C TYR A 587 17.37 22.93 78.44
N ASP A 588 17.05 22.78 79.73
CA ASP A 588 17.06 23.90 80.66
C ASP A 588 18.51 24.29 80.98
N PRO A 589 18.85 25.60 81.02
CA PRO A 589 20.23 26.04 81.19
C PRO A 589 20.71 25.88 82.64
N CYS A 590 22.01 25.60 82.83
CA CYS A 590 22.63 25.53 84.16
C CYS A 590 22.69 26.94 84.79
N PRO A 591 22.32 27.11 86.08
CA PRO A 591 22.52 28.36 86.79
C PRO A 591 24.01 28.64 87.02
N ASN A 592 24.40 29.90 87.18
CA ASN A 592 25.79 30.25 87.49
C ASN A 592 26.23 29.63 88.85
N PRO A 593 27.31 28.83 88.89
CA PRO A 593 27.76 28.14 90.11
C PRO A 593 28.49 29.04 91.12
N GLY A 594 28.78 30.30 90.78
CA GLY A 594 29.48 31.25 91.63
C GLY A 594 31.00 31.25 91.43
N VAL A 595 31.67 32.27 91.97
CA VAL A 595 33.14 32.43 91.88
C VAL A 595 33.83 32.01 93.18
N PRO A 596 35.00 31.33 93.11
CA PRO A 596 35.77 30.95 94.30
C PRO A 596 36.40 32.16 95.02
N ASP A 597 36.55 32.09 96.34
CA ASP A 597 37.29 33.09 97.12
C ASP A 597 38.76 33.16 96.67
N ASN A 598 39.26 34.37 96.45
CA ASN A 598 40.58 34.64 95.86
C ASN A 598 40.79 34.06 94.44
N GLY A 599 39.70 33.95 93.66
CA GLY A 599 39.73 33.62 92.24
C GLY A 599 38.79 34.45 91.37
N TYR A 600 38.78 34.17 90.07
CA TYR A 600 37.88 34.76 89.08
C TYR A 600 37.49 33.74 87.99
N GLN A 601 36.41 34.02 87.25
CA GLN A 601 35.92 33.17 86.15
C GLN A 601 36.07 33.87 84.80
N THR A 602 36.18 33.10 83.71
CA THR A 602 36.38 33.64 82.35
C THR A 602 35.25 34.52 81.85
N LEU A 603 33.99 34.19 82.15
CA LEU A 603 32.82 34.88 81.60
C LEU A 603 31.64 34.76 82.57
N TYR A 604 31.06 35.89 83.00
CA TYR A 604 29.85 35.90 83.84
C TYR A 604 28.58 35.86 82.97
N LYS A 605 27.75 34.82 83.16
CA LYS A 605 26.37 34.73 82.65
C LYS A 605 25.43 34.34 83.78
N HIS A 606 24.16 34.77 83.73
CA HIS A 606 23.14 34.32 84.69
C HIS A 606 22.79 32.83 84.52
N SER A 607 22.86 32.31 83.29
CA SER A 607 22.64 30.91 82.97
C SER A 607 23.48 30.50 81.75
N TYR A 608 23.91 29.24 81.73
CA TYR A 608 24.76 28.65 80.70
C TYR A 608 24.00 27.54 79.97
N GLN A 609 24.05 27.53 78.64
CA GLN A 609 23.36 26.51 77.84
C GLN A 609 24.06 25.15 78.00
N ALA A 610 23.31 24.07 77.82
CA ALA A 610 23.86 22.71 77.85
C ALA A 610 25.01 22.56 76.83
N GLY A 611 26.17 22.08 77.27
CA GLY A 611 27.41 21.98 76.49
C GLY A 611 28.39 23.14 76.67
N GLU A 612 28.00 24.26 77.29
CA GLU A 612 28.92 25.37 77.59
C GLU A 612 29.88 25.03 78.75
N THR A 613 31.12 25.53 78.65
CA THR A 613 32.16 25.34 79.67
C THR A 613 32.54 26.65 80.35
N LEU A 614 32.79 26.60 81.66
CA LEU A 614 33.22 27.73 82.47
C LEU A 614 34.58 27.42 83.10
N ARG A 615 35.54 28.34 82.95
CA ARG A 615 36.90 28.17 83.47
C ARG A 615 37.17 29.14 84.62
N PHE A 616 37.87 28.65 85.64
CA PHE A 616 38.25 29.41 86.83
C PHE A 616 39.76 29.61 86.92
N PHE A 617 40.15 30.69 87.59
CA PHE A 617 41.54 31.05 87.87
C PHE A 617 41.67 31.54 89.30
N CYS A 618 42.83 31.33 89.91
CA CYS A 618 43.18 31.87 91.22
C CYS A 618 44.08 33.10 91.07
N TYR A 619 44.01 34.02 92.02
CA TYR A 619 44.97 35.13 92.09
C TYR A 619 46.35 34.65 92.53
N GLU A 620 47.38 35.45 92.23
CA GLU A 620 48.79 35.13 92.45
C GLU A 620 49.08 34.72 93.91
N GLY A 621 49.81 33.62 94.12
CA GLY A 621 50.11 33.04 95.45
C GLY A 621 49.14 31.95 95.92
N TYR A 622 48.09 31.66 95.16
CA TYR A 622 47.14 30.59 95.41
C TYR A 622 47.15 29.54 94.29
N GLU A 623 47.13 28.27 94.67
CA GLU A 623 46.99 27.13 93.79
C GLU A 623 45.52 26.71 93.71
N LEU A 624 45.05 26.44 92.49
CA LEU A 624 43.67 26.00 92.23
C LEU A 624 43.55 24.51 92.55
N ILE A 625 42.69 24.19 93.52
CA ILE A 625 42.37 22.81 93.90
C ILE A 625 40.97 22.48 93.40
N GLY A 626 40.89 21.53 92.47
CA GLY A 626 39.66 21.11 91.79
C GLY A 626 39.78 21.21 90.27
N GLU A 627 38.65 21.06 89.58
CA GLU A 627 38.61 21.15 88.12
C GLU A 627 38.69 22.59 87.65
N VAL A 628 39.69 22.88 86.83
CA VAL A 628 39.93 24.23 86.26
C VAL A 628 38.79 24.64 85.31
N ILE A 629 38.13 23.65 84.69
CA ILE A 629 37.04 23.84 83.74
C ILE A 629 35.89 22.93 84.14
N ILE A 630 34.71 23.50 84.30
CA ILE A 630 33.47 22.75 84.51
C ILE A 630 32.54 22.92 83.30
N ASN A 631 31.74 21.91 83.03
CA ASN A 631 30.92 21.80 81.83
C ASN A 631 29.46 21.65 82.25
N CYS A 632 28.55 22.43 81.66
CA CYS A 632 27.12 22.25 81.84
C CYS A 632 26.70 21.00 81.05
N VAL A 633 26.50 19.87 81.73
CA VAL A 633 26.14 18.60 81.08
C VAL A 633 24.65 18.64 80.72
N PRO A 634 24.28 18.29 79.47
CA PRO A 634 22.88 18.22 79.07
C PRO A 634 22.06 17.29 79.99
N GLY A 635 20.98 17.81 80.56
CA GLY A 635 20.08 17.06 81.45
C GLY A 635 18.73 17.76 81.65
N HIS A 636 17.82 17.12 82.39
CA HIS A 636 16.51 17.70 82.75
C HIS A 636 16.31 17.66 84.28
N PRO A 637 16.79 18.66 85.04
CA PRO A 637 17.51 19.87 84.61
C PRO A 637 19.00 19.60 84.31
N SER A 638 19.61 20.44 83.46
CA SER A 638 21.06 20.36 83.18
C SER A 638 21.86 20.69 84.45
N GLN A 639 22.97 19.97 84.65
CA GLN A 639 23.79 20.08 85.86
C GLN A 639 25.27 20.24 85.50
N TRP A 640 26.02 20.92 86.37
CA TRP A 640 27.47 21.03 86.24
C TRP A 640 28.13 19.67 86.51
N ASN A 641 29.08 19.28 85.66
CA ASN A 641 29.81 18.01 85.81
C ASN A 641 30.62 17.92 87.12
N ASN A 642 31.06 19.06 87.64
CA ASN A 642 31.91 19.18 88.82
C ASN A 642 31.54 20.43 89.64
N PRO A 643 31.76 20.42 90.97
CA PRO A 643 31.62 21.62 91.80
C PRO A 643 32.70 22.68 91.47
N PRO A 644 32.46 23.96 91.77
CA PRO A 644 33.45 25.01 91.53
C PRO A 644 34.73 24.78 92.36
N PRO A 645 35.93 25.01 91.80
CA PRO A 645 37.20 24.79 92.48
C PRO A 645 37.45 25.82 93.58
N PHE A 646 38.46 25.62 94.43
CA PHE A 646 38.85 26.59 95.46
C PHE A 646 40.36 26.87 95.46
N CYS A 647 40.73 28.08 95.86
CA CYS A 647 42.11 28.57 95.81
C CYS A 647 42.79 28.45 97.18
N LYS A 648 43.91 27.72 97.27
CA LYS A 648 44.66 27.50 98.53
C LYS A 648 46.12 27.95 98.40
N VAL A 649 46.71 28.49 99.48
CA VAL A 649 48.08 29.02 99.48
C VAL A 649 49.12 27.92 99.17
N SER A 650 49.97 28.13 98.16
CA SER A 650 50.98 27.14 97.73
C SER A 650 52.28 27.26 98.57
N GLN A 651 52.75 26.14 99.16
CA GLN A 651 54.08 26.06 99.80
C GLN A 651 55.11 25.46 98.81
N SER A 652 56.21 26.19 98.60
CA SER A 652 57.27 25.92 97.62
C SER A 652 58.28 24.86 98.09
N LEU A 653 58.67 23.95 97.19
CA LEU A 653 59.98 23.28 97.20
C LEU A 653 60.42 22.94 95.77
N GLU A 654 61.71 23.17 95.52
CA GLU A 654 62.36 23.41 94.22
C GLU A 654 62.73 22.18 93.38
N ALA A 655 62.92 22.46 92.08
CA ALA A 655 63.90 21.93 91.13
C ALA A 655 63.70 20.53 90.49
N SER A 656 63.41 20.52 89.19
CA SER A 656 64.48 20.31 88.19
C SER A 656 64.05 20.78 86.80
N HIS A 657 64.90 21.60 86.18
CA HIS A 657 64.77 22.10 84.81
C HIS A 657 65.61 21.23 83.85
N GLN A 658 65.18 21.29 82.58
CA GLN A 658 65.93 21.05 81.32
C GLN A 658 66.06 19.61 80.79
N MET A 659 65.32 19.36 79.69
CA MET A 659 65.93 19.03 78.39
C MET A 659 65.05 19.60 77.26
N LEU A 660 65.72 20.25 76.31
CA LEU A 660 65.21 21.08 75.23
C LEU A 660 64.84 20.23 74.01
N SER A 661 63.78 20.67 73.33
CA SER A 661 63.40 20.49 71.91
C SER A 661 64.46 19.91 70.96
N GLU A 662 64.11 18.88 70.17
CA GLU A 662 64.01 18.92 68.69
C GLU A 662 63.79 17.52 68.04
N ASN A 663 62.92 17.47 67.02
CA ASN A 663 62.85 16.47 65.92
C ASN A 663 62.22 15.07 66.14
N ILE A 664 60.87 14.98 66.19
CA ILE A 664 60.12 13.72 65.92
C ILE A 664 59.17 13.88 64.70
N ALA A 665 59.33 14.94 63.89
CA ALA A 665 58.59 15.06 62.62
C ALA A 665 59.11 14.09 61.53
N LEU A 666 60.33 13.55 61.66
CA LEU A 666 60.97 12.71 60.63
C LEU A 666 60.64 11.21 60.70
N ALA A 667 60.12 10.70 61.83
CA ALA A 667 59.85 9.26 61.99
C ALA A 667 58.49 8.80 61.41
N ILE A 668 57.55 9.74 61.19
CA ILE A 668 56.20 9.44 60.66
C ILE A 668 56.07 9.84 59.19
N ILE A 669 56.80 10.87 58.74
CA ILE A 669 56.66 11.43 57.39
C ILE A 669 57.40 10.59 56.33
N LEU A 670 58.55 9.99 56.68
CA LEU A 670 59.33 9.13 55.77
C LEU A 670 58.59 7.86 55.29
N PRO A 671 57.89 7.08 56.14
CA PRO A 671 57.13 5.92 55.68
C PRO A 671 55.89 6.30 54.86
N ILE A 672 55.26 7.46 55.12
CA ILE A 672 54.06 7.91 54.38
C ILE A 672 54.42 8.36 52.96
N ILE A 673 55.55 9.07 52.77
CA ILE A 673 56.02 9.48 51.43
C ILE A 673 56.40 8.26 50.59
N LEU A 674 56.97 7.21 51.19
CA LEU A 674 57.38 6.00 50.48
C LEU A 674 56.17 5.16 50.01
N VAL A 675 55.08 5.14 50.79
CA VAL A 675 53.80 4.52 50.40
C VAL A 675 53.10 5.31 49.29
N ILE A 676 53.13 6.65 49.35
CA ILE A 676 52.54 7.51 48.30
C ILE A 676 53.29 7.36 46.97
N LEU A 677 54.63 7.24 46.99
CA LEU A 677 55.43 7.00 45.78
C LEU A 677 55.20 5.60 45.18
N LEU A 678 54.99 4.56 46.01
CA LEU A 678 54.62 3.22 45.56
C LEU A 678 53.24 3.17 44.90
N ILE A 679 52.23 3.82 45.51
CA ILE A 679 50.88 3.89 44.96
C ILE A 679 50.86 4.73 43.66
N GLY A 680 51.61 5.84 43.62
CA GLY A 680 51.78 6.65 42.41
C GLY A 680 52.50 5.92 41.28
N GLY A 681 53.51 5.08 41.59
CA GLY A 681 54.20 4.23 40.62
C GLY A 681 53.30 3.13 40.03
N ILE A 682 52.46 2.50 40.85
CA ILE A 682 51.48 1.50 40.40
C ILE A 682 50.38 2.14 39.54
N TYR A 683 49.93 3.35 39.91
CA TYR A 683 48.98 4.12 39.12
C TYR A 683 49.54 4.54 37.75
N MET A 684 50.81 4.97 37.68
CA MET A 684 51.48 5.27 36.40
C MET A 684 51.73 4.03 35.54
N TYR A 685 51.99 2.86 36.15
CA TYR A 685 52.17 1.60 35.43
C TYR A 685 50.87 1.13 34.76
N TYR A 686 49.73 1.22 35.47
CA TYR A 686 48.41 0.88 34.90
C TYR A 686 47.93 1.89 33.85
N THR A 687 48.27 3.18 34.01
CA THR A 687 47.84 4.23 33.06
C THR A 687 48.69 4.32 31.79
N LYS A 688 49.89 3.71 31.74
CA LYS A 688 50.75 3.65 30.54
C LYS A 688 50.63 2.37 29.70
N LEU A 689 49.96 1.32 30.19
CA LEU A 689 49.87 0.03 29.49
C LEU A 689 48.59 -0.16 28.66
N GLN A 690 47.64 0.77 28.69
CA GLN A 690 46.50 0.75 27.76
C GLN A 690 46.29 2.11 27.11
N TRP A 691 46.09 2.05 25.78
CA TRP A 691 45.75 3.09 24.81
C TRP A 691 46.97 3.66 24.05
N LYS A 692 47.18 3.37 22.76
CA LYS A 692 46.26 3.46 21.59
C LYS A 692 46.96 2.96 20.28
N PRO A 693 46.35 2.94 19.06
CA PRO A 693 45.04 3.50 18.66
C PRO A 693 44.17 2.70 17.66
N LEU A 694 42.85 2.93 17.72
CA LEU A 694 41.96 3.35 16.61
C LEU A 694 40.59 3.66 17.25
N PHE A 695 40.29 4.92 17.59
CA PHE A 695 39.52 5.91 16.80
C PHE A 695 38.11 5.40 16.41
N TRP A 696 36.96 6.04 16.64
CA TRP A 696 36.52 7.24 17.37
C TRP A 696 34.99 7.38 17.17
N LYS A 697 34.28 8.05 18.11
CA LYS A 697 32.84 8.50 18.13
C LYS A 697 31.79 7.39 18.34
N SER A 698 30.74 7.56 19.15
CA SER A 698 30.06 8.77 19.64
C SER A 698 29.37 8.52 21.00
N LEU A 699 29.15 9.62 21.72
CA LEU A 699 28.64 9.80 23.07
C LEU A 699 27.36 9.03 23.42
N SER A 700 27.38 8.40 24.60
CA SER A 700 26.20 8.14 25.43
C SER A 700 26.56 8.53 26.87
N HIS A 701 26.08 9.70 27.31
CA HIS A 701 26.18 10.10 28.70
C HIS A 701 24.99 9.51 29.45
N THR A 702 25.23 8.38 30.12
CA THR A 702 24.37 7.86 31.19
C THR A 702 24.69 8.62 32.47
N HIS A 703 23.72 9.31 33.04
CA HIS A 703 23.77 9.73 34.44
C HIS A 703 22.96 8.75 35.28
N SER A 704 23.63 8.06 36.21
CA SER A 704 23.01 7.51 37.41
C SER A 704 23.62 8.17 38.64
N TYR A 705 22.72 8.45 39.57
CA TYR A 705 22.82 9.13 40.84
C TYR A 705 24.07 8.81 41.71
N SER A 706 24.57 9.86 42.37
CA SER A 706 25.02 9.78 43.77
C SER A 706 24.55 11.04 44.53
N PRO A 707 24.35 10.97 45.85
CA PRO A 707 23.44 11.85 46.58
C PRO A 707 24.15 12.94 47.42
N ILE A 708 23.33 13.85 47.96
CA ILE A 708 23.49 14.63 49.21
C ILE A 708 23.84 16.14 49.13
N THR A 709 23.03 16.87 49.91
CA THR A 709 23.18 18.17 50.60
C THR A 709 22.85 19.49 49.91
N VAL A 710 21.96 20.21 50.61
CA VAL A 710 21.54 21.59 50.45
C VAL A 710 22.31 22.42 51.48
N GLU A 711 22.66 23.64 51.08
CA GLU A 711 22.87 24.91 51.84
C GLU A 711 24.13 25.59 51.26
N SER A 712 24.20 26.88 50.98
CA SER A 712 23.28 28.01 51.09
C SER A 712 23.93 29.19 50.34
N ASP A 713 23.12 30.18 49.95
CA ASP A 713 23.38 31.63 50.11
C ASP A 713 22.92 32.55 48.97
N PHE A 714 22.07 33.48 49.43
CA PHE A 714 21.63 34.77 48.92
C PHE A 714 22.53 35.50 47.89
N ASN A 715 21.89 36.04 46.85
CA ASN A 715 21.67 37.49 46.76
C ASN A 715 20.73 37.87 45.60
N ASN A 716 19.73 38.70 45.91
CA ASN A 716 19.00 39.54 44.95
C ASN A 716 19.86 40.80 44.67
N PRO A 717 19.75 41.46 43.50
CA PRO A 717 18.78 42.55 43.45
C PRO A 717 18.05 42.74 42.10
N LEU A 718 16.85 43.31 42.24
CA LEU A 718 16.09 44.19 41.34
C LEU A 718 16.88 44.87 40.20
N TYR A 719 16.28 44.92 38.99
CA TYR A 719 16.03 46.17 38.26
C TYR A 719 14.94 46.01 37.18
N GLU A 720 14.09 47.03 37.11
CA GLU A 720 13.04 47.29 36.12
C GLU A 720 13.57 47.75 34.75
N ALA A 721 12.71 47.55 33.74
CA ALA A 721 12.44 48.41 32.58
C ALA A 721 13.49 48.62 31.47
N GLY A 722 13.01 48.61 30.22
CA GLY A 722 13.55 49.52 29.19
C GLY A 722 13.68 48.96 27.77
N VAL A 723 12.63 49.17 26.99
CA VAL A 723 12.56 49.15 25.52
C VAL A 723 13.70 49.94 24.85
N ARG A 724 14.30 49.43 23.75
CA ARG A 724 14.41 50.13 22.44
C ARG A 724 15.19 49.33 21.37
N LEU A 725 14.55 49.26 20.19
CA LEU A 725 15.11 49.01 18.84
C LEU A 725 16.18 50.06 18.46
N PRO A 726 17.09 49.76 17.51
CA PRO A 726 16.88 50.00 16.06
C PRO A 726 17.56 48.89 15.17
N SER A 727 17.58 48.86 13.84
CA SER A 727 16.69 49.15 12.70
C SER A 727 17.46 48.70 11.42
N PHE A 728 16.74 48.43 10.31
CA PHE A 728 17.18 48.25 8.89
C PHE A 728 17.97 46.98 8.50
N TRP A 729 17.65 46.23 7.43
CA TRP A 729 17.29 46.66 6.05
C TRP A 729 16.19 45.81 5.37
N SER A 730 15.41 46.49 4.52
CA SER A 730 14.46 45.98 3.52
C SER A 730 15.14 45.72 2.16
N ILE A 731 14.35 45.15 1.21
CA ILE A 731 14.41 45.19 -0.28
C ILE A 731 14.62 43.76 -0.87
N GLN A 732 13.85 43.22 -1.83
CA GLN A 732 12.80 43.74 -2.71
C GLN A 732 11.85 42.62 -3.19
N ILE A 733 10.68 43.07 -3.63
CA ILE A 733 9.60 42.37 -4.34
C ILE A 733 9.99 42.12 -5.81
N GLN A 734 9.63 40.93 -6.32
CA GLN A 734 8.86 40.78 -7.56
C GLN A 734 7.90 39.60 -7.44
#